data_AF-A0A933GMB5-F1
#
_entry.id   AF-A0A933GMB5-F1
#
_cell.length_a   1.000
_cell.length_b   1.000
_cell.length_c   1.000
_cell.angle_alpha   90.00
_cell.angle_beta   90.00
_cell.angle_gamma   90.00
#
_symmetry.space_group_name_H-M   'P 1'
#
loop_
_entity.id
_entity.type
_entity.pdbx_description
1 polymer ?
#
loop_
_entity_poly.entity_id
_entity_poly.type
_entity_poly.pdbx_seq_one_letter_code
_entity_poly.pdbx_strand_id
1 'polypeptide(L)'
;DQPSPTAYRAGVRNAIRNCIYGVDKNPLAVELCKVSLWLEAHIPGEPLNFLDHHVKCGNSIIGLAHKEELLKGIATEAFKKLPGDDSDVAKRLAKTNREESGNRRQIPFDFGHTITDNVKNIAALLNRLNTMPETTPAEVAAKQKEYHKLISGPLWWRLKNLADIQTAQFFIPKTKENEKKLITDVEYLEYLNGRQIVGMGIAKATAAALNKRFFHWFLEFPEVFSPSHAGDGGGEDKIGFDCILGNPPFLGGQKLTGTFGQSFLEYVKYNYAPAGSCDLVTYFFRRIFDVIKSGGFQALISTNTIAQGSAREGGLEVILSQGGRINFAVRSMKWPGLAAVEVALVNVYKGKWKQQFVLGNKAVNRISAYLDDSEATGTPYPLLQNADKSFQGSIVLGKGFVLEPHEAMKLIEKNPKNKDVLFPYLNGEDLNTNPDQSPSRWVINFFDWPEEKCRKEYPDCFDIVERLVKPDRLRNTYSTNAREKWWLYERLRQELSVAIAPLDRVLVVARVGKYQSFVFSKCNKVFHEKVVVTVFTDNKFVSVLNSDVHQLWARKYSSTLGGMSTVNYSPSDCFDTFPFSQNSAADTDLSQTGEKYHEHRRQLMLKMQLGLTKTYNQLHNKQLAIINGELPEKEAEKKYGKETLNLWNHLKRRENTCSFNEAVEGIIELRRLHKEMDETVLKAYGWPDINLAHDFYEVDYLPENDRIRYTISPEARREILKRLLKLNHEIHEKEVAQSQSTQSKKKSAKSKKNKISSNQIPLF
;
A
#
# COMPACT_ATOMS: atom_id res chain seq x y z
N ASP A 1 0.94 36.64 30.93
CA ASP A 1 -0.13 37.49 30.39
C ASP A 1 -0.52 37.04 28.99
N GLN A 2 -1.83 36.94 28.70
CA GLN A 2 -2.34 36.67 27.36
C GLN A 2 -2.60 38.00 26.61
N PRO A 3 -2.38 38.06 25.29
CA PRO A 3 -2.61 39.27 24.50
C PRO A 3 -4.10 39.67 24.50
N SER A 4 -4.38 40.97 24.35
CA SER A 4 -5.76 41.44 24.16
C SER A 4 -6.36 40.85 22.87
N PRO A 5 -7.68 40.66 22.78
CA PRO A 5 -8.32 40.12 21.56
C PRO A 5 -7.96 40.89 20.29
N THR A 6 -7.82 42.21 20.38
CA THR A 6 -7.41 43.07 19.26
C THR A 6 -5.97 42.81 18.84
N ALA A 7 -5.05 42.72 19.80
CA ALA A 7 -3.64 42.40 19.51
C ALA A 7 -3.49 40.98 18.95
N TYR A 8 -4.28 40.03 19.45
CA TYR A 8 -4.33 38.67 18.92
C TYR A 8 -4.79 38.63 17.46
N ARG A 9 -5.91 39.29 17.12
CA ARG A 9 -6.41 39.36 15.73
C ARG A 9 -5.43 40.06 14.79
N ALA A 10 -4.76 41.12 15.24
CA ALA A 10 -3.69 41.76 14.48
C ALA A 10 -2.51 40.81 14.21
N GLY A 11 -2.12 40.02 15.22
CA GLY A 11 -1.12 38.96 15.06
C GLY A 11 -1.55 37.88 14.06
N VAL A 12 -2.78 37.38 14.17
CA VAL A 12 -3.36 36.38 13.24
C VAL A 12 -3.40 36.93 11.82
N ARG A 13 -3.86 38.17 11.62
CA ARG A 13 -3.87 38.83 10.30
C ARG A 13 -2.47 38.95 9.72
N ASN A 14 -1.47 39.31 10.53
CA ASN A 14 -0.08 39.38 10.09
C ASN A 14 0.47 37.99 9.69
N ALA A 15 0.17 36.96 10.48
CA ALA A 15 0.58 35.58 10.17
C ALA A 15 -0.07 35.08 8.88
N ILE A 16 -1.38 35.28 8.69
CA ILE A 16 -2.09 34.91 7.46
C ILE A 16 -1.46 35.60 6.24
N ARG A 17 -1.17 36.89 6.37
CA ARG A 17 -0.61 37.69 5.29
C ARG A 17 0.81 37.27 4.89
N ASN A 18 1.66 36.88 5.84
CA ASN A 18 3.09 36.71 5.59
C ASN A 18 3.57 35.24 5.62
N CYS A 19 2.81 34.33 6.24
CA CYS A 19 3.30 32.98 6.55
C CYS A 19 2.39 31.86 6.02
N ILE A 20 1.10 32.13 5.75
CA ILE A 20 0.14 31.09 5.38
C ILE A 20 0.01 30.99 3.86
N TYR A 21 0.27 29.80 3.35
CA TYR A 21 0.13 29.43 1.95
C TYR A 21 -0.83 28.23 1.82
N GLY A 22 -1.54 28.14 0.71
CA GLY A 22 -2.50 27.07 0.46
C GLY A 22 -2.64 26.74 -1.02
N VAL A 23 -2.87 25.46 -1.31
CA VAL A 23 -3.18 24.99 -2.66
C VAL A 23 -4.25 23.91 -2.61
N ASP A 24 -5.30 24.08 -3.42
CA ASP A 24 -6.31 23.05 -3.61
C ASP A 24 -6.75 22.97 -5.08
N LYS A 25 -7.05 21.77 -5.56
CA LYS A 25 -7.50 21.54 -6.94
C LYS A 25 -8.93 22.05 -7.16
N ASN A 26 -9.75 22.06 -6.11
CA ASN A 26 -11.13 22.53 -6.14
C ASN A 26 -11.16 24.07 -5.95
N PRO A 27 -11.61 24.84 -6.95
CA PRO A 27 -11.70 26.29 -6.84
C PRO A 27 -12.61 26.74 -5.69
N LEU A 28 -13.67 25.97 -5.37
CA LEU A 28 -14.55 26.30 -4.25
C LEU A 28 -13.82 26.15 -2.90
N ALA A 29 -12.96 25.13 -2.76
CA ALA A 29 -12.19 24.94 -1.53
C ALA A 29 -11.19 26.09 -1.30
N VAL A 30 -10.61 26.62 -2.38
CA VAL A 30 -9.74 27.81 -2.34
C VAL A 30 -10.50 29.03 -1.84
N GLU A 31 -11.68 29.30 -2.37
CA GLU A 31 -12.49 30.45 -1.92
C GLU A 31 -12.99 30.27 -0.48
N LEU A 32 -13.42 29.07 -0.08
CA LEU A 32 -13.80 28.77 1.29
C LEU A 32 -12.63 28.94 2.27
N CYS A 33 -11.41 28.56 1.86
CA CYS A 33 -10.19 28.79 2.63
C CYS A 33 -9.97 30.29 2.85
N LYS A 34 -10.01 31.10 1.78
CA LYS A 34 -9.85 32.57 1.90
C LYS A 34 -10.90 33.19 2.82
N VAL A 35 -12.17 32.81 2.68
CA VAL A 35 -13.26 33.29 3.56
C VAL A 35 -13.00 32.91 5.00
N SER A 36 -12.58 31.68 5.27
CA SER A 36 -12.28 31.22 6.63
C SER A 36 -11.12 32.01 7.25
N LEU A 37 -10.04 32.23 6.48
CA LEU A 37 -8.91 33.03 6.93
C LEU A 37 -9.31 34.49 7.20
N TRP A 38 -10.18 35.08 6.38
CA TRP A 38 -10.69 36.43 6.59
C TRP A 38 -11.56 36.55 7.83
N LEU A 39 -12.38 35.55 8.15
CA LEU A 39 -13.19 35.54 9.38
C LEU A 39 -12.32 35.49 10.64
N GLU A 40 -11.24 34.70 10.61
CA GLU A 40 -10.29 34.60 11.73
C GLU A 40 -9.42 35.86 11.90
N ALA A 41 -9.07 36.52 10.79
CA ALA A 41 -8.20 37.71 10.75
C ALA A 41 -8.94 39.05 10.66
N HIS A 42 -10.25 39.09 10.90
CA HIS A 42 -11.03 40.32 10.76
C HIS A 42 -10.63 41.39 11.79
N ILE A 43 -10.28 42.59 11.30
CA ILE A 43 -10.03 43.77 12.12
C ILE A 43 -11.07 44.84 11.75
N PRO A 44 -11.88 45.32 12.70
CA PRO A 44 -12.84 46.39 12.44
C PRO A 44 -12.18 47.63 11.84
N GLY A 45 -12.75 48.15 10.75
CA GLY A 45 -12.25 49.34 10.05
C GLY A 45 -11.17 49.07 9.00
N GLU A 46 -10.63 47.85 8.91
CA GLU A 46 -9.67 47.45 7.85
C GLU A 46 -10.34 46.58 6.77
N PRO A 47 -9.89 46.66 5.51
CA PRO A 47 -10.35 45.78 4.44
C PRO A 47 -9.83 44.34 4.61
N LEU A 48 -10.44 43.40 3.89
CA LEU A 48 -9.91 42.04 3.77
C LEU A 48 -8.60 42.06 2.98
N ASN A 49 -7.60 41.30 3.43
CA ASN A 49 -6.30 41.23 2.75
C ASN A 49 -6.40 40.48 1.42
N PHE A 50 -5.52 40.82 0.47
CA PHE A 50 -5.46 40.13 -0.81
C PHE A 50 -4.69 38.81 -0.64
N LEU A 51 -5.32 37.67 -0.95
CA LEU A 51 -4.75 36.34 -0.67
C LEU A 51 -4.42 35.50 -1.92
N ASP A 52 -4.70 35.94 -3.14
CA ASP A 52 -4.59 35.11 -4.35
C ASP A 52 -3.15 34.65 -4.69
N HIS A 53 -2.14 35.38 -4.20
CA HIS A 53 -0.73 35.02 -4.37
C HIS A 53 -0.27 33.95 -3.36
N HIS A 54 -1.02 33.74 -2.27
CA HIS A 54 -0.70 32.76 -1.22
C HIS A 54 -1.64 31.56 -1.22
N VAL A 55 -2.92 31.75 -1.57
CA VAL A 55 -3.94 30.69 -1.63
C VAL A 55 -4.36 30.47 -3.08
N LYS A 56 -3.88 29.38 -3.68
CA LYS A 56 -3.93 29.14 -5.13
C LYS A 56 -4.76 27.92 -5.50
N CYS A 57 -5.36 27.97 -6.69
CA CYS A 57 -6.08 26.82 -7.25
C CYS A 57 -5.17 26.00 -8.17
N GLY A 58 -4.91 24.75 -7.81
CA GLY A 58 -3.97 23.89 -8.54
C GLY A 58 -3.95 22.46 -8.03
N ASN A 59 -3.48 21.54 -8.87
CA ASN A 59 -3.20 20.17 -8.48
C ASN A 59 -1.77 20.07 -7.96
N SER A 60 -1.62 20.10 -6.65
CA SER A 60 -0.34 20.05 -5.94
C SER A 60 0.57 18.86 -6.30
N ILE A 61 0.01 17.78 -6.84
CA ILE A 61 0.75 16.57 -7.26
C ILE A 61 1.26 16.66 -8.70
N ILE A 62 0.58 17.41 -9.59
CA ILE A 62 0.92 17.47 -11.02
C ILE A 62 1.59 18.81 -11.34
N GLY A 63 2.84 18.74 -11.76
CA GLY A 63 3.68 19.88 -12.09
C GLY A 63 5.07 19.72 -11.47
N LEU A 64 5.91 20.74 -11.63
CA LEU A 64 7.32 20.68 -11.20
C LEU A 64 7.45 21.22 -9.77
N ALA A 65 8.31 20.60 -8.96
CA ALA A 65 8.64 21.10 -7.63
C ALA A 65 9.71 22.20 -7.73
N HIS A 66 10.75 21.97 -8.53
CA HIS A 66 11.92 22.85 -8.62
C HIS A 66 12.21 23.32 -10.05
N LYS A 67 12.89 24.45 -10.21
CA LYS A 67 13.18 25.07 -11.52
C LYS A 67 14.20 24.26 -12.33
N GLU A 68 15.11 23.55 -11.65
CA GLU A 68 16.16 22.72 -12.24
C GLU A 68 15.56 21.58 -13.07
N GLU A 69 14.31 21.21 -12.77
CA GLU A 69 13.58 20.16 -13.50
C GLU A 69 13.29 20.53 -14.95
N LEU A 70 13.23 21.83 -15.28
CA LEU A 70 13.14 22.30 -16.67
C LEU A 70 14.32 21.82 -17.52
N LEU A 71 15.47 21.55 -16.90
CA LEU A 71 16.66 21.07 -17.61
C LEU A 71 16.60 19.56 -17.93
N LYS A 72 15.60 18.84 -17.40
CA LYS A 72 15.45 17.39 -17.62
C LYS A 72 14.87 17.05 -19.00
N GLY A 73 14.30 18.02 -19.72
CA GLY A 73 13.67 17.79 -21.03
C GLY A 73 12.43 16.89 -20.96
N ILE A 74 12.04 16.27 -22.06
CA ILE A 74 10.83 15.46 -22.17
C ILE A 74 11.12 13.99 -21.85
N ALA A 75 10.41 13.46 -20.87
CA ALA A 75 10.47 12.05 -20.51
C ALA A 75 9.96 11.15 -21.63
N THR A 76 10.72 10.12 -22.00
CA THR A 76 10.28 9.14 -23.01
C THR A 76 9.03 8.39 -22.57
N GLU A 77 8.86 8.18 -21.27
CA GLU A 77 7.70 7.55 -20.63
C GLU A 77 6.40 8.31 -20.91
N ALA A 78 6.47 9.62 -21.19
CA ALA A 78 5.32 10.41 -21.58
C ALA A 78 4.68 9.88 -22.88
N PHE A 79 5.45 9.24 -23.76
CA PHE A 79 4.98 8.68 -25.05
C PHE A 79 4.61 7.20 -24.98
N LYS A 80 4.55 6.61 -23.79
CA LYS A 80 4.03 5.26 -23.62
C LYS A 80 2.59 5.16 -24.15
N LYS A 81 2.31 4.13 -24.94
CA LYS A 81 0.97 3.86 -25.48
C LYS A 81 -0.03 3.60 -24.35
N LEU A 82 -1.12 4.36 -24.34
CA LEU A 82 -2.26 4.21 -23.43
C LEU A 82 -3.52 3.72 -24.16
N PRO A 83 -4.57 3.28 -23.44
CA PRO A 83 -5.86 3.00 -24.04
C PRO A 83 -6.40 4.22 -24.81
N GLY A 84 -6.79 4.02 -26.07
CA GLY A 84 -7.26 5.08 -26.97
C GLY A 84 -6.17 5.73 -27.83
N ASP A 85 -4.89 5.43 -27.59
CA ASP A 85 -3.79 5.93 -28.42
C ASP A 85 -3.61 5.12 -29.71
N ASP A 86 -3.12 5.80 -30.75
CA ASP A 86 -2.64 5.16 -31.97
C ASP A 86 -1.27 4.49 -31.71
N SER A 87 -1.18 3.20 -32.03
CA SER A 87 -0.02 2.41 -31.68
C SER A 87 1.25 2.82 -32.43
N ASP A 88 1.12 3.32 -33.66
CA ASP A 88 2.25 3.68 -34.50
C ASP A 88 2.74 5.08 -34.15
N VAL A 89 1.80 6.01 -33.89
CA VAL A 89 2.13 7.36 -33.39
C VAL A 89 2.91 7.26 -32.07
N ALA A 90 2.39 6.51 -31.08
CA ALA A 90 3.05 6.37 -29.78
C ALA A 90 4.46 5.74 -29.92
N LYS A 91 4.61 4.70 -30.75
CA LYS A 91 5.91 4.07 -31.01
C LYS A 91 6.90 5.01 -31.68
N ARG A 92 6.46 5.76 -32.71
CA ARG A 92 7.30 6.74 -33.41
C ARG A 92 7.78 7.82 -32.45
N LEU A 93 6.87 8.46 -31.73
CA LEU A 93 7.21 9.52 -30.77
C LEU A 93 8.15 9.04 -29.67
N ALA A 94 7.88 7.86 -29.09
CA ALA A 94 8.75 7.29 -28.07
C ALA A 94 10.14 6.96 -28.61
N LYS A 95 10.24 6.47 -29.85
CA LYS A 95 11.53 6.19 -30.51
C LYS A 95 12.28 7.50 -30.77
N THR A 96 11.64 8.46 -31.43
CA THR A 96 12.21 9.78 -31.73
C THR A 96 12.70 10.47 -30.46
N ASN A 97 11.86 10.58 -29.42
CA ASN A 97 12.24 11.22 -28.17
C ASN A 97 13.41 10.52 -27.46
N ARG A 98 13.48 9.19 -27.52
CA ARG A 98 14.60 8.43 -26.96
C ARG A 98 15.91 8.72 -27.70
N GLU A 99 15.86 8.78 -29.03
CA GLU A 99 17.03 9.10 -29.86
C GLU A 99 17.49 10.54 -29.60
N GLU A 100 16.55 11.48 -29.51
CA GLU A 100 16.80 12.89 -29.21
C GLU A 100 17.41 13.08 -27.81
N SER A 101 16.78 12.51 -26.78
CA SER A 101 17.27 12.61 -25.40
C SER A 101 18.63 11.91 -25.20
N GLY A 102 18.89 10.80 -25.88
CA GLY A 102 20.19 10.11 -25.85
C GLY A 102 21.33 10.91 -26.50
N ASN A 103 20.99 11.76 -27.47
CA ASN A 103 21.93 12.64 -28.17
C ASN A 103 22.07 14.03 -27.53
N ARG A 104 21.46 14.24 -26.36
CA ARG A 104 21.52 15.52 -25.65
C ARG A 104 22.99 15.84 -25.29
N ARG A 105 23.60 16.76 -26.04
CA ARG A 105 24.85 17.42 -25.62
C ARG A 105 24.58 18.17 -24.32
N GLN A 106 25.60 18.36 -23.47
CA GLN A 106 25.46 19.14 -22.24
C GLN A 106 24.73 20.46 -22.52
N ILE A 107 23.66 20.74 -21.78
CA ILE A 107 22.95 22.01 -21.85
C ILE A 107 23.96 23.11 -21.55
N PRO A 108 24.10 24.16 -22.39
CA PRO A 108 25.11 25.18 -22.15
C PRO A 108 24.90 25.84 -20.77
N PHE A 109 25.96 25.93 -19.99
CA PHE A 109 25.99 26.42 -18.60
C PHE A 109 25.27 27.78 -18.42
N ASP A 110 25.33 28.64 -19.45
CA ASP A 110 24.75 29.99 -19.50
C ASP A 110 23.20 30.01 -19.37
N PHE A 111 22.50 28.97 -19.83
CA PHE A 111 21.03 28.94 -19.77
C PHE A 111 20.50 28.57 -18.39
N GLY A 112 21.22 27.74 -17.62
CA GLY A 112 20.89 27.48 -16.22
C GLY A 112 20.90 28.76 -15.38
N HIS A 113 21.84 29.66 -15.68
CA HIS A 113 21.91 30.99 -15.09
C HIS A 113 20.71 31.86 -15.50
N THR A 114 20.38 31.90 -16.80
CA THR A 114 19.22 32.68 -17.29
C THR A 114 17.90 32.26 -16.63
N ILE A 115 17.61 30.96 -16.52
CA ILE A 115 16.41 30.47 -15.84
C ILE A 115 16.43 30.85 -14.36
N THR A 116 17.59 30.71 -13.72
CA THR A 116 17.76 31.10 -12.32
C THR A 116 17.49 32.57 -12.10
N ASP A 117 18.00 33.46 -12.95
CA ASP A 117 17.80 34.89 -12.83
C ASP A 117 16.35 35.28 -13.12
N ASN A 118 15.72 34.62 -14.08
CA ASN A 118 14.29 34.79 -14.36
C ASN A 118 13.42 34.44 -13.14
N VAL A 119 13.68 33.31 -12.49
CA VAL A 119 12.95 32.92 -11.27
C VAL A 119 13.23 33.88 -10.12
N LYS A 120 14.49 34.32 -9.93
CA LYS A 120 14.86 35.32 -8.91
C LYS A 120 14.14 36.65 -9.14
N ASN A 121 14.01 37.09 -10.40
CA ASN A 121 13.31 38.32 -10.74
C ASN A 121 11.82 38.25 -10.39
N ILE A 122 11.15 37.13 -10.68
CA ILE A 122 9.74 36.92 -10.26
C ILE A 122 9.64 36.87 -8.73
N ALA A 123 10.55 36.17 -8.05
CA ALA A 123 10.58 36.12 -6.59
C ALA A 123 10.76 37.51 -5.96
N ALA A 124 11.64 38.35 -6.50
CA ALA A 124 11.82 39.73 -6.03
C ALA A 124 10.55 40.58 -6.20
N LEU A 125 9.82 40.40 -7.31
CA LEU A 125 8.54 41.07 -7.55
C LEU A 125 7.45 40.60 -6.56
N LEU A 126 7.37 39.31 -6.25
CA LEU A 126 6.43 38.81 -5.22
C LEU A 126 6.81 39.24 -3.81
N ASN A 127 8.10 39.27 -3.46
CA ASN A 127 8.53 39.82 -2.18
C ASN A 127 8.11 41.30 -2.05
N ARG A 128 8.25 42.10 -3.11
CA ARG A 128 7.73 43.47 -3.13
C ARG A 128 6.21 43.51 -2.96
N LEU A 129 5.48 42.64 -3.64
CA LEU A 129 4.03 42.51 -3.50
C LEU A 129 3.64 42.26 -2.03
N ASN A 130 4.34 41.35 -1.33
CA ASN A 130 4.07 41.01 0.07
C ASN A 130 4.23 42.21 1.02
N THR A 131 5.14 43.13 0.70
CA THR A 131 5.37 44.37 1.47
C THR A 131 4.38 45.51 1.18
N MET A 132 3.57 45.43 0.12
CA MET A 132 2.60 46.48 -0.21
C MET A 132 1.56 46.67 0.91
N PRO A 133 1.14 47.90 1.23
CA PRO A 133 0.12 48.13 2.25
C PRO A 133 -1.24 47.55 1.82
N GLU A 134 -2.10 47.26 2.80
CA GLU A 134 -3.44 46.67 2.61
C GLU A 134 -4.41 47.20 3.69
N THR A 135 -4.21 48.45 4.11
CA THR A 135 -5.00 49.10 5.17
C THR A 135 -6.21 49.85 4.62
N THR A 136 -6.24 50.12 3.32
CA THR A 136 -7.39 50.70 2.61
C THR A 136 -7.81 49.86 1.42
N PRO A 137 -9.09 49.92 0.98
CA PRO A 137 -9.54 49.22 -0.22
C PRO A 137 -8.74 49.58 -1.49
N ALA A 138 -8.27 50.82 -1.60
CA ALA A 138 -7.47 51.27 -2.74
C ALA A 138 -6.10 50.58 -2.78
N GLU A 139 -5.48 50.36 -1.62
CA GLU A 139 -4.20 49.64 -1.50
C GLU A 139 -4.35 48.16 -1.85
N VAL A 140 -5.44 47.53 -1.40
CA VAL A 140 -5.78 46.13 -1.77
C VAL A 140 -5.96 46.00 -3.28
N ALA A 141 -6.69 46.93 -3.91
CA ALA A 141 -6.88 46.95 -5.36
C ALA A 141 -5.56 47.18 -6.13
N ALA A 142 -4.67 48.05 -5.61
CA ALA A 142 -3.35 48.26 -6.18
C ALA A 142 -2.48 46.99 -6.13
N LYS A 143 -2.48 46.29 -4.98
CA LYS A 143 -1.77 45.00 -4.83
C LYS A 143 -2.33 43.93 -5.76
N GLN A 144 -3.66 43.82 -5.86
CA GLN A 144 -4.30 42.92 -6.82
C GLN A 144 -3.85 43.23 -8.26
N LYS A 145 -3.83 44.50 -8.66
CA LYS A 145 -3.40 44.92 -10.01
C LYS A 145 -1.94 44.55 -10.30
N GLU A 146 -1.02 44.78 -9.36
CA GLU A 146 0.39 44.41 -9.54
C GLU A 146 0.58 42.89 -9.65
N TYR A 147 -0.16 42.09 -8.88
CA TYR A 147 -0.13 40.64 -9.03
C TYR A 147 -0.63 40.18 -10.41
N HIS A 148 -1.75 40.72 -10.89
CA HIS A 148 -2.28 40.38 -12.21
C HIS A 148 -1.31 40.74 -13.34
N LYS A 149 -0.64 41.90 -13.22
CA LYS A 149 0.42 42.33 -14.14
C LYS A 149 1.60 41.36 -14.15
N LEU A 150 2.01 40.84 -12.98
CA LEU A 150 3.09 39.86 -12.86
C LEU A 150 2.75 38.55 -13.57
N ILE A 151 1.61 37.94 -13.25
CA ILE A 151 1.23 36.62 -13.81
C ILE A 151 0.80 36.69 -15.28
N SER A 152 0.52 37.89 -15.79
CA SER A 152 0.27 38.15 -17.21
C SER A 152 1.52 38.63 -17.95
N GLY A 153 2.67 38.71 -17.26
CA GLY A 153 3.93 39.19 -17.81
C GLY A 153 4.63 38.15 -18.71
N PRO A 154 5.44 38.59 -19.69
CA PRO A 154 6.09 37.71 -20.65
C PRO A 154 7.06 36.72 -20.00
N LEU A 155 7.72 37.13 -18.92
CA LEU A 155 8.65 36.29 -18.16
C LEU A 155 7.95 35.11 -17.48
N TRP A 156 6.85 35.39 -16.78
CA TRP A 156 6.04 34.37 -16.12
C TRP A 156 5.49 33.40 -17.17
N TRP A 157 4.94 33.93 -18.26
CA TRP A 157 4.34 33.12 -19.34
C TRP A 157 5.37 32.18 -19.99
N ARG A 158 6.60 32.66 -20.22
CA ARG A 158 7.70 31.84 -20.74
C ARG A 158 8.01 30.66 -19.82
N LEU A 159 8.22 30.91 -18.52
CA LEU A 159 8.53 29.85 -17.55
C LEU A 159 7.36 28.88 -17.39
N LYS A 160 6.13 29.39 -17.33
CA LYS A 160 4.92 28.57 -17.25
C LYS A 160 4.80 27.63 -18.43
N ASN A 161 5.00 28.13 -19.66
CA ASN A 161 4.91 27.30 -20.85
C ASN A 161 5.99 26.21 -20.90
N LEU A 162 7.24 26.52 -20.52
CA LEU A 162 8.28 25.48 -20.45
C LEU A 162 7.88 24.36 -19.48
N ALA A 163 7.36 24.71 -18.31
CA ALA A 163 6.92 23.74 -17.32
C ALA A 163 5.66 22.96 -17.77
N ASP A 164 4.72 23.64 -18.43
CA ASP A 164 3.50 23.07 -18.99
C ASP A 164 3.81 22.08 -20.11
N ILE A 165 4.67 22.44 -21.06
CA ILE A 165 5.06 21.58 -22.18
C ILE A 165 5.63 20.27 -21.65
N GLN A 166 6.56 20.35 -20.69
CA GLN A 166 7.20 19.17 -20.10
C GLN A 166 6.18 18.23 -19.44
N THR A 167 5.25 18.80 -18.68
CA THR A 167 4.24 18.03 -17.92
C THR A 167 3.13 17.49 -18.85
N ALA A 168 2.73 18.27 -19.85
CA ALA A 168 1.58 17.99 -20.71
C ALA A 168 1.75 16.73 -21.56
N GLN A 169 2.98 16.34 -21.91
CA GLN A 169 3.20 15.19 -22.79
C GLN A 169 2.64 13.89 -22.20
N PHE A 170 2.54 13.77 -20.88
CA PHE A 170 1.89 12.62 -20.22
C PHE A 170 0.37 12.58 -20.45
N PHE A 171 -0.27 13.73 -20.61
CA PHE A 171 -1.73 13.88 -20.60
C PHE A 171 -2.35 14.11 -21.98
N ILE A 172 -1.54 14.40 -23.01
CA ILE A 172 -2.00 14.53 -24.38
C ILE A 172 -2.11 13.11 -25.00
N PRO A 173 -3.28 12.71 -25.54
CA PRO A 173 -3.44 11.42 -26.24
C PRO A 173 -2.59 11.35 -27.50
N LYS A 174 -1.96 10.21 -27.75
CA LYS A 174 -1.06 9.95 -28.89
C LYS A 174 -1.87 9.46 -30.08
N THR A 175 -2.73 10.33 -30.59
CA THR A 175 -3.57 10.08 -31.78
C THR A 175 -2.94 10.72 -33.03
N LYS A 176 -3.35 10.28 -34.22
CA LYS A 176 -2.93 10.91 -35.49
C LYS A 176 -3.23 12.41 -35.54
N GLU A 177 -4.35 12.84 -34.93
CA GLU A 177 -4.74 14.25 -34.84
C GLU A 177 -3.81 15.07 -33.93
N ASN A 178 -3.28 14.46 -32.87
CA ASN A 178 -2.41 15.11 -31.91
C ASN A 178 -0.91 14.95 -32.23
N GLU A 179 -0.52 14.16 -33.24
CA GLU A 179 0.89 13.89 -33.54
C GLU A 179 1.70 15.18 -33.76
N LYS A 180 1.15 16.15 -34.48
CA LYS A 180 1.77 17.47 -34.69
C LYS A 180 1.60 18.47 -33.53
N LYS A 181 0.91 18.05 -32.45
CA LYS A 181 0.63 18.85 -31.25
C LYS A 181 1.41 18.33 -30.03
N LEU A 182 2.16 17.25 -30.18
CA LEU A 182 3.06 16.69 -29.17
C LEU A 182 4.46 17.22 -29.42
N ILE A 183 5.18 17.52 -28.34
CA ILE A 183 6.51 18.14 -28.39
C ILE A 183 7.52 17.11 -27.87
N THR A 184 8.53 16.78 -28.68
CA THR A 184 9.63 15.89 -28.30
C THR A 184 10.81 16.67 -27.70
N ASP A 185 11.84 15.96 -27.24
CA ASP A 185 12.96 16.55 -26.51
C ASP A 185 13.72 17.63 -27.28
N VAL A 186 13.99 17.43 -28.58
CA VAL A 186 14.71 18.45 -29.39
C VAL A 186 13.89 19.73 -29.51
N GLU A 187 12.60 19.62 -29.84
CA GLU A 187 11.73 20.80 -29.97
C GLU A 187 11.59 21.52 -28.61
N TYR A 188 11.47 20.77 -27.51
CA TYR A 188 11.50 21.34 -26.17
C TYR A 188 12.79 22.12 -25.87
N LEU A 189 13.95 21.55 -26.22
CA LEU A 189 15.25 22.19 -26.01
C LEU A 189 15.41 23.46 -26.85
N GLU A 190 14.84 23.53 -28.07
CA GLU A 190 14.82 24.77 -28.85
C GLU A 190 14.04 25.88 -28.14
N TYR A 191 12.88 25.56 -27.54
CA TYR A 191 12.12 26.53 -26.73
C TYR A 191 12.89 26.96 -25.48
N LEU A 192 13.53 25.99 -24.81
CA LEU A 192 14.41 26.25 -23.68
C LEU A 192 15.53 27.23 -24.06
N ASN A 193 16.11 27.06 -25.25
CA ASN A 193 17.20 27.89 -25.83
C ASN A 193 16.76 29.27 -26.34
N GLY A 194 15.50 29.67 -26.15
CA GLY A 194 15.04 31.04 -26.46
C GLY A 194 14.32 31.19 -27.79
N ARG A 195 14.10 30.10 -28.55
CA ARG A 195 13.23 30.13 -29.72
C ARG A 195 11.85 30.66 -29.30
N GLN A 196 11.29 31.57 -30.10
CA GLN A 196 9.97 32.13 -29.83
C GLN A 196 8.90 31.04 -29.79
N ILE A 197 8.01 31.18 -28.80
CA ILE A 197 6.99 30.20 -28.43
C ILE A 197 5.72 30.51 -29.24
N VAL A 198 5.56 29.92 -30.44
CA VAL A 198 4.33 30.02 -31.23
C VAL A 198 4.06 28.68 -31.92
N GLY A 199 2.92 28.05 -31.63
CA GLY A 199 2.54 26.79 -32.30
C GLY A 199 1.40 26.02 -31.64
N MET A 200 0.85 25.05 -32.36
CA MET A 200 -0.24 24.20 -31.89
C MET A 200 0.15 23.34 -30.68
N GLY A 201 1.42 22.93 -30.58
CA GLY A 201 1.90 22.13 -29.45
C GLY A 201 1.83 22.88 -28.12
N ILE A 202 2.19 24.16 -28.10
CA ILE A 202 2.08 25.02 -26.91
C ILE A 202 0.61 25.21 -26.53
N ALA A 203 -0.24 25.56 -27.49
CA ALA A 203 -1.68 25.72 -27.23
C ALA A 203 -2.29 24.42 -26.64
N LYS A 204 -1.84 23.25 -27.13
CA LYS A 204 -2.26 21.96 -26.59
C LYS A 204 -1.71 21.72 -25.17
N ALA A 205 -0.47 22.08 -24.90
CA ALA A 205 0.14 21.99 -23.58
C ALA A 205 -0.56 22.90 -22.56
N THR A 206 -0.80 24.17 -22.91
CA THR A 206 -1.56 25.12 -22.09
C THR A 206 -2.98 24.63 -21.82
N ALA A 207 -3.66 24.07 -22.82
CA ALA A 207 -4.99 23.48 -22.65
C ALA A 207 -4.97 22.28 -21.70
N ALA A 208 -3.96 21.41 -21.79
CA ALA A 208 -3.77 20.30 -20.87
C ALA A 208 -3.50 20.79 -19.43
N ALA A 209 -2.66 21.81 -19.28
CA ALA A 209 -2.33 22.42 -18.00
C ALA A 209 -3.56 23.04 -17.32
N LEU A 210 -4.41 23.74 -18.08
CA LEU A 210 -5.68 24.28 -17.56
C LEU A 210 -6.65 23.17 -17.16
N ASN A 211 -6.83 22.14 -18.01
CA ASN A 211 -7.74 21.03 -17.73
C ASN A 211 -7.33 20.20 -16.50
N LYS A 212 -6.03 19.93 -16.37
CA LYS A 212 -5.48 19.13 -15.27
C LYS A 212 -5.06 19.95 -14.06
N ARG A 213 -5.10 21.29 -14.18
CA ARG A 213 -4.67 22.28 -13.19
C ARG A 213 -3.23 22.06 -12.74
N PHE A 214 -2.28 22.05 -13.67
CA PHE A 214 -0.86 21.90 -13.30
C PHE A 214 -0.43 22.99 -12.33
N PHE A 215 0.36 22.60 -11.34
CA PHE A 215 0.88 23.47 -10.29
C PHE A 215 2.40 23.34 -10.21
N HIS A 216 3.11 24.35 -10.69
CA HIS A 216 4.58 24.38 -10.70
C HIS A 216 5.08 25.18 -9.50
N TRP A 217 5.43 24.49 -8.42
CA TRP A 217 5.69 25.08 -7.10
C TRP A 217 6.74 26.20 -7.14
N PHE A 218 7.85 26.00 -7.85
CA PHE A 218 8.89 27.02 -8.00
C PHE A 218 8.43 28.31 -8.69
N LEU A 219 7.34 28.28 -9.45
CA LEU A 219 6.79 29.43 -10.18
C LEU A 219 5.55 30.01 -9.49
N GLU A 220 4.81 29.16 -8.78
CA GLU A 220 3.62 29.56 -8.03
C GLU A 220 3.99 30.20 -6.69
N PHE A 221 5.06 29.76 -6.04
CA PHE A 221 5.60 30.33 -4.80
C PHE A 221 7.11 30.63 -4.90
N PRO A 222 7.57 31.37 -5.93
CA PRO A 222 8.99 31.55 -6.25
C PRO A 222 9.78 32.21 -5.12
N GLU A 223 9.14 33.02 -4.27
CA GLU A 223 9.73 33.61 -3.09
C GLU A 223 10.14 32.56 -2.05
N VAL A 224 9.35 31.49 -1.88
CA VAL A 224 9.70 30.34 -1.01
C VAL A 224 10.90 29.57 -1.59
N PHE A 225 11.04 29.59 -2.91
CA PHE A 225 12.11 28.91 -3.63
C PHE A 225 13.31 29.82 -4.00
N SER A 226 13.42 31.01 -3.39
CA SER A 226 14.50 31.96 -3.67
C SER A 226 15.56 32.00 -2.56
N PRO A 227 16.86 32.09 -2.89
CA PRO A 227 17.93 32.27 -1.89
C PRO A 227 17.75 33.53 -1.01
N SER A 228 17.09 34.56 -1.51
CA SER A 228 16.82 35.79 -0.75
C SER A 228 15.85 35.59 0.43
N HIS A 229 15.10 34.49 0.45
CA HIS A 229 14.23 34.12 1.57
C HIS A 229 15.01 33.50 2.75
N ALA A 230 16.30 33.18 2.54
CA ALA A 230 17.14 32.42 3.46
C ALA A 230 18.00 33.29 4.41
N GLY A 231 17.85 34.62 4.36
CA GLY A 231 18.71 35.59 5.04
C GLY A 231 20.11 35.71 4.42
N ASP A 232 20.89 36.69 4.87
CA ASP A 232 22.26 36.89 4.39
C ASP A 232 23.12 35.63 4.59
N GLY A 233 23.64 35.07 3.48
CA GLY A 233 24.47 33.85 3.46
C GLY A 233 23.75 32.52 3.20
N GLY A 234 22.54 32.51 2.62
CA GLY A 234 21.79 31.27 2.39
C GLY A 234 22.24 30.43 1.18
N GLY A 235 22.83 29.26 1.44
CA GLY A 235 23.03 28.21 0.42
C GLY A 235 21.73 27.50 0.01
N GLU A 236 21.80 26.63 -1.00
CA GLU A 236 20.65 25.89 -1.57
C GLU A 236 19.84 25.11 -0.52
N ASP A 237 20.47 24.71 0.60
CA ASP A 237 19.85 23.97 1.70
C ASP A 237 18.71 24.72 2.42
N LYS A 238 18.60 26.04 2.24
CA LYS A 238 17.61 26.89 2.94
C LYS A 238 16.36 27.22 2.10
N ILE A 239 16.22 26.63 0.92
CA ILE A 239 15.14 26.91 -0.04
C ILE A 239 13.97 25.93 0.17
N GLY A 240 12.73 26.44 0.25
CA GLY A 240 11.52 25.65 0.49
C GLY A 240 10.75 26.05 1.75
N PHE A 241 9.62 25.39 1.99
CA PHE A 241 8.75 25.67 3.14
C PHE A 241 9.39 25.23 4.47
N ASP A 242 9.22 26.05 5.52
CA ASP A 242 9.53 25.68 6.91
C ASP A 242 8.67 24.53 7.42
N CYS A 243 7.38 24.57 7.10
CA CYS A 243 6.42 23.58 7.59
C CYS A 243 5.26 23.45 6.59
N ILE A 244 4.86 22.22 6.29
CA ILE A 244 3.61 21.92 5.59
C ILE A 244 2.78 20.98 6.46
N LEU A 245 1.54 21.39 6.71
CA LEU A 245 0.56 20.64 7.51
C LEU A 245 -0.63 20.29 6.62
N GLY A 246 -1.24 19.12 6.81
CA GLY A 246 -2.43 18.80 6.03
C GLY A 246 -3.07 17.44 6.29
N ASN A 247 -4.27 17.28 5.74
CA ASN A 247 -4.99 16.03 5.64
C ASN A 247 -5.28 15.74 4.16
N PRO A 248 -4.31 15.18 3.40
CA PRO A 248 -4.50 14.91 1.98
C PRO A 248 -5.62 13.89 1.72
N PRO A 249 -6.20 13.88 0.51
CA PRO A 249 -7.26 12.93 0.18
C PRO A 249 -6.77 11.48 0.15
N PHE A 250 -7.58 10.56 0.68
CA PHE A 250 -7.30 9.12 0.69
C PHE A 250 -7.95 8.43 -0.51
N LEU A 251 -7.14 7.79 -1.36
CA LEU A 251 -7.65 7.03 -2.50
C LEU A 251 -6.68 5.90 -2.85
N GLY A 252 -7.07 4.67 -2.51
CA GLY A 252 -6.24 3.48 -2.74
C GLY A 252 -5.84 3.29 -4.20
N GLY A 253 -4.62 2.77 -4.43
CA GLY A 253 -3.98 2.71 -5.75
C GLY A 253 -4.82 2.11 -6.88
N GLN A 254 -5.58 1.05 -6.60
CA GLN A 254 -6.47 0.42 -7.60
C GLN A 254 -7.57 1.35 -8.13
N LYS A 255 -7.94 2.39 -7.37
CA LYS A 255 -8.96 3.38 -7.77
C LYS A 255 -8.37 4.57 -8.54
N LEU A 256 -7.04 4.76 -8.53
CA LEU A 256 -6.40 5.90 -9.21
C LEU A 256 -6.74 5.97 -10.69
N THR A 257 -6.62 4.85 -11.41
CA THR A 257 -6.90 4.81 -12.86
C THR A 257 -8.37 5.14 -13.14
N GLY A 258 -9.31 4.67 -12.31
CA GLY A 258 -10.73 4.98 -12.47
C GLY A 258 -11.07 6.46 -12.23
N THR A 259 -10.44 7.09 -11.24
CA THR A 259 -10.72 8.48 -10.87
C THR A 259 -9.94 9.51 -11.69
N PHE A 260 -8.66 9.25 -11.97
CA PHE A 260 -7.76 10.22 -12.61
C PHE A 260 -7.28 9.80 -14.02
N GLY A 261 -7.57 8.56 -14.44
CA GLY A 261 -7.17 8.02 -15.74
C GLY A 261 -5.76 7.39 -15.75
N GLN A 262 -5.47 6.62 -16.80
CA GLN A 262 -4.19 5.93 -16.95
C GLN A 262 -3.01 6.90 -17.13
N SER A 263 -3.23 8.06 -17.77
CA SER A 263 -2.19 9.08 -17.95
C SER A 263 -1.68 9.65 -16.62
N PHE A 264 -2.56 9.83 -15.63
CA PHE A 264 -2.16 10.21 -14.29
C PHE A 264 -1.31 9.13 -13.62
N LEU A 265 -1.70 7.85 -13.76
CA LEU A 265 -0.94 6.74 -13.18
C LEU A 265 0.48 6.65 -13.75
N GLU A 266 0.65 6.80 -15.07
CA GLU A 266 1.98 6.81 -15.67
C GLU A 266 2.79 8.05 -15.28
N TYR A 267 2.15 9.22 -15.16
CA TYR A 267 2.80 10.43 -14.65
C TYR A 267 3.35 10.23 -13.24
N VAL A 268 2.57 9.69 -12.30
CA VAL A 268 3.04 9.50 -10.92
C VAL A 268 4.08 8.40 -10.81
N LYS A 269 3.97 7.31 -11.58
CA LYS A 269 4.99 6.25 -11.63
C LYS A 269 6.35 6.76 -12.09
N TYR A 270 6.36 7.68 -13.05
CA TYR A 270 7.60 8.30 -13.52
C TYR A 270 8.16 9.29 -12.50
N ASN A 271 7.35 10.27 -12.08
CA ASN A 271 7.84 11.38 -11.24
C ASN A 271 8.13 10.97 -9.80
N TYR A 272 7.50 9.91 -9.29
CA TYR A 272 7.68 9.42 -7.93
C TYR A 272 8.29 8.01 -7.87
N ALA A 273 8.98 7.58 -8.92
CA ALA A 273 9.68 6.29 -8.94
C ALA A 273 10.56 6.11 -7.67
N PRO A 274 10.58 4.91 -7.06
CA PRO A 274 9.99 3.65 -7.51
C PRO A 274 8.49 3.47 -7.14
N ALA A 275 7.80 4.52 -6.66
CA ALA A 275 6.39 4.40 -6.28
C ALA A 275 5.54 3.87 -7.45
N GLY A 276 4.95 2.70 -7.24
CA GLY A 276 3.98 2.09 -8.15
C GLY A 276 2.58 2.65 -7.91
N SER A 277 1.54 1.85 -8.17
CA SER A 277 0.17 2.24 -7.84
C SER A 277 -0.07 2.17 -6.32
N CYS A 278 0.11 3.30 -5.64
CA CYS A 278 -0.04 3.44 -4.18
C CYS A 278 -1.25 4.30 -3.82
N ASP A 279 -1.58 4.42 -2.53
CA ASP A 279 -2.58 5.40 -2.08
C ASP A 279 -2.16 6.82 -2.46
N LEU A 280 -3.09 7.65 -2.91
CA LEU A 280 -2.84 9.02 -3.36
C LEU A 280 -2.04 9.86 -2.34
N VAL A 281 -2.32 9.69 -1.04
CA VAL A 281 -1.62 10.39 0.04
C VAL A 281 -0.10 10.14 0.03
N THR A 282 0.34 8.97 -0.48
CA THR A 282 1.77 8.64 -0.62
C THR A 282 2.51 9.67 -1.47
N TYR A 283 1.90 10.12 -2.58
CA TYR A 283 2.53 11.12 -3.45
C TYR A 283 2.54 12.52 -2.83
N PHE A 284 1.60 12.82 -1.93
CA PHE A 284 1.65 14.05 -1.14
C PHE A 284 2.83 14.05 -0.18
N PHE A 285 3.09 12.95 0.53
CA PHE A 285 4.30 12.81 1.35
C PHE A 285 5.58 13.03 0.54
N ARG A 286 5.66 12.45 -0.66
CA ARG A 286 6.82 12.62 -1.55
C ARG A 286 6.97 14.06 -2.02
N ARG A 287 5.90 14.64 -2.57
CA ARG A 287 5.88 16.02 -3.07
C ARG A 287 6.22 17.03 -1.98
N ILE A 288 5.63 16.89 -0.80
CA ILE A 288 5.84 17.81 0.31
C ILE A 288 7.29 17.74 0.78
N PHE A 289 7.87 16.53 0.86
CA PHE A 289 9.28 16.38 1.19
C PHE A 289 10.22 17.05 0.18
N ASP A 290 9.85 17.10 -1.10
CA ASP A 290 10.59 17.84 -2.13
C ASP A 290 10.54 19.35 -1.88
N VAL A 291 9.37 19.88 -1.51
CA VAL A 291 9.16 21.34 -1.40
C VAL A 291 9.46 21.97 -0.02
N ILE A 292 9.70 21.16 1.02
CA ILE A 292 10.19 21.68 2.31
C ILE A 292 11.72 21.86 2.29
N LYS A 293 12.22 22.85 3.03
CA LYS A 293 13.65 23.12 3.14
C LYS A 293 14.37 22.13 4.07
N SER A 294 15.70 22.13 4.04
CA SER A 294 16.48 21.42 5.07
C SER A 294 16.18 22.02 6.45
N GLY A 295 15.86 21.16 7.40
CA GLY A 295 15.36 21.54 8.71
C GLY A 295 13.86 21.86 8.77
N GLY A 296 13.14 21.73 7.66
CA GLY A 296 11.69 21.89 7.61
C GLY A 296 10.92 20.64 8.05
N PHE A 297 9.62 20.82 8.28
CA PHE A 297 8.70 19.80 8.76
C PHE A 297 7.57 19.52 7.77
N GLN A 298 7.14 18.26 7.72
CA GLN A 298 5.83 17.90 7.17
C GLN A 298 5.04 17.13 8.22
N ALA A 299 3.81 17.55 8.51
CA ALA A 299 2.93 16.80 9.40
C ALA A 299 1.59 16.52 8.71
N LEU A 300 1.35 15.24 8.44
CA LEU A 300 0.23 14.80 7.61
C LEU A 300 -0.59 13.74 8.33
N ILE A 301 -1.90 13.82 8.12
CA ILE A 301 -2.84 12.73 8.40
C ILE A 301 -2.87 11.83 7.16
N SER A 302 -2.80 10.52 7.37
CA SER A 302 -2.80 9.52 6.30
C SER A 302 -3.68 8.32 6.65
N THR A 303 -3.98 7.47 5.68
CA THR A 303 -4.38 6.10 5.96
C THR A 303 -3.23 5.33 6.64
N ASN A 304 -3.55 4.34 7.46
CA ASN A 304 -2.55 3.47 8.11
C ASN A 304 -1.70 2.67 7.11
N THR A 305 -2.14 2.55 5.85
CA THR A 305 -1.41 1.88 4.77
C THR A 305 -0.14 2.63 4.35
N ILE A 306 0.06 3.90 4.75
CA ILE A 306 1.31 4.65 4.48
C ILE A 306 2.56 3.93 5.04
N ALA A 307 2.37 3.11 6.07
CA ALA A 307 3.39 2.32 6.73
C ALA A 307 3.41 0.85 6.27
N GLN A 308 2.72 0.52 5.17
CA GLN A 308 2.54 -0.85 4.67
C GLN A 308 2.78 -0.95 3.15
N GLY A 309 3.27 -2.11 2.71
CA GLY A 309 3.41 -2.48 1.29
C GLY A 309 4.04 -1.40 0.40
N SER A 310 3.47 -1.22 -0.80
CA SER A 310 3.99 -0.30 -1.82
C SER A 310 3.97 1.17 -1.41
N ALA A 311 3.01 1.60 -0.57
CA ALA A 311 2.94 2.98 -0.10
C ALA A 311 4.11 3.31 0.85
N ARG A 312 4.52 2.36 1.69
CA ARG A 312 5.71 2.47 2.53
C ARG A 312 6.99 2.52 1.69
N GLU A 313 7.12 1.57 0.76
CA GLU A 313 8.32 1.40 -0.08
C GLU A 313 8.53 2.57 -1.04
N GLY A 314 7.46 3.01 -1.71
CA GLY A 314 7.50 4.17 -2.62
C GLY A 314 7.36 5.52 -1.93
N GLY A 315 7.01 5.54 -0.64
CA GLY A 315 6.73 6.73 0.15
C GLY A 315 7.77 6.98 1.23
N LEU A 316 7.49 6.47 2.43
CA LEU A 316 8.29 6.72 3.64
C LEU A 316 9.73 6.22 3.52
N GLU A 317 9.98 5.04 2.93
CA GLU A 317 11.35 4.55 2.76
C GLU A 317 12.19 5.45 1.87
N VAL A 318 11.62 5.93 0.76
CA VAL A 318 12.31 6.86 -0.14
C VAL A 318 12.58 8.19 0.55
N ILE A 319 11.66 8.66 1.40
CA ILE A 319 11.87 9.87 2.20
C ILE A 319 13.01 9.69 3.20
N LEU A 320 13.05 8.54 3.91
CA LEU A 320 14.12 8.24 4.86
C LEU A 320 15.49 8.10 4.18
N SER A 321 15.53 7.50 2.98
CA SER A 321 16.77 7.35 2.20
C SER A 321 17.29 8.69 1.65
N GLN A 322 16.39 9.64 1.41
CA GLN A 322 16.71 11.02 1.02
C GLN A 322 16.99 11.96 2.23
N GLY A 323 17.25 11.40 3.41
CA GLY A 323 17.66 12.17 4.59
C GLY A 323 16.51 12.68 5.46
N GLY A 324 15.27 12.25 5.21
CA GLY A 324 14.13 12.49 6.09
C GLY A 324 14.21 11.68 7.38
N ARG A 325 13.60 12.19 8.46
CA ARG A 325 13.48 11.50 9.76
C ARG A 325 12.05 11.62 10.26
N ILE A 326 11.38 10.48 10.43
CA ILE A 326 10.08 10.45 11.09
C ILE A 326 10.34 10.72 12.57
N ASN A 327 9.96 11.91 13.07
CA ASN A 327 10.25 12.36 14.43
C ASN A 327 9.04 12.21 15.37
N PHE A 328 7.83 12.17 14.82
CA PHE A 328 6.60 11.86 15.55
C PHE A 328 5.71 10.96 14.70
N ALA A 329 5.10 9.94 15.30
CA ALA A 329 4.07 9.17 14.64
C ALA A 329 3.01 8.63 15.60
N VAL A 330 1.76 8.58 15.15
CA VAL A 330 0.71 7.73 15.72
C VAL A 330 0.36 6.71 14.64
N ARG A 331 0.69 5.44 14.87
CA ARG A 331 0.60 4.39 13.83
C ARG A 331 -0.83 4.12 13.37
N SER A 332 -1.78 4.13 14.30
CA SER A 332 -3.20 4.04 13.98
C SER A 332 -4.05 4.64 15.09
N MET A 333 -5.08 5.37 14.70
CA MET A 333 -6.15 5.82 15.57
C MET A 333 -7.47 5.85 14.78
N LYS A 334 -8.59 5.66 15.48
CA LYS A 334 -9.91 5.85 14.85
C LYS A 334 -10.08 7.30 14.46
N TRP A 335 -10.58 7.55 13.25
CA TRP A 335 -10.99 8.88 12.85
C TRP A 335 -12.12 9.37 13.77
N PRO A 336 -12.02 10.57 14.37
CA PRO A 336 -13.03 11.06 15.30
C PRO A 336 -14.33 11.51 14.61
N GLY A 337 -14.32 11.69 13.28
CA GLY A 337 -15.51 12.08 12.51
C GLY A 337 -16.35 10.89 12.04
N LEU A 338 -17.31 11.16 11.15
CA LEU A 338 -18.30 10.17 10.70
C LEU A 338 -17.72 9.04 9.82
N ALA A 339 -16.54 9.23 9.24
CA ALA A 339 -15.93 8.24 8.37
C ALA A 339 -15.38 7.05 9.19
N ALA A 340 -15.79 5.83 8.84
CA ALA A 340 -15.31 4.59 9.44
C ALA A 340 -13.91 4.21 8.90
N VAL A 341 -12.90 5.02 9.23
CA VAL A 341 -11.50 4.83 8.79
C VAL A 341 -10.56 4.94 9.98
N GLU A 342 -9.46 4.18 9.93
CA GLU A 342 -8.31 4.37 10.81
C GLU A 342 -7.25 5.21 10.11
N VAL A 343 -6.69 6.18 10.83
CA VAL A 343 -5.69 7.11 10.31
C VAL A 343 -4.37 6.97 11.06
N ALA A 344 -3.29 7.29 10.36
CA ALA A 344 -1.98 7.51 10.94
C ALA A 344 -1.69 9.03 10.98
N LEU A 345 -1.02 9.47 12.04
CA LEU A 345 -0.44 10.81 12.12
C LEU A 345 1.05 10.67 11.93
N VAL A 346 1.66 11.39 10.98
CA VAL A 346 3.09 11.26 10.71
C VAL A 346 3.70 12.64 10.56
N ASN A 347 4.73 12.91 11.37
CA ASN A 347 5.62 14.05 11.22
C ASN A 347 6.96 13.58 10.65
N VAL A 348 7.46 14.26 9.63
CA VAL A 348 8.80 14.05 9.09
C VAL A 348 9.57 15.36 9.11
N TYR A 349 10.78 15.29 9.62
CA TYR A 349 11.79 16.33 9.57
C TYR A 349 12.78 16.07 8.43
N LYS A 350 13.11 17.08 7.62
CA LYS A 350 14.13 16.95 6.56
C LYS A 350 15.52 17.25 7.12
N GLY A 351 16.37 16.23 7.20
CA GLY A 351 17.74 16.34 7.71
C GLY A 351 17.97 15.59 9.03
N LYS A 352 19.02 15.96 9.76
CA LYS A 352 19.42 15.28 11.01
C LYS A 352 18.54 15.71 12.18
N TRP A 353 17.69 14.80 12.67
CA TRP A 353 16.94 15.00 13.90
C TRP A 353 17.81 14.71 15.14
N LYS A 354 17.83 15.64 16.09
CA LYS A 354 18.64 15.54 17.34
C LYS A 354 17.80 15.54 18.62
N GLN A 355 16.49 15.74 18.51
CA GLN A 355 15.59 15.77 19.66
C GLN A 355 14.98 14.38 19.89
N GLN A 356 14.15 14.25 20.93
CA GLN A 356 13.42 13.02 21.24
C GLN A 356 12.50 12.61 20.07
N PHE A 357 12.44 11.31 19.76
CA PHE A 357 11.40 10.75 18.89
C PHE A 357 10.20 10.32 19.72
N VAL A 358 9.00 10.50 19.18
CA VAL A 358 7.74 10.19 19.88
C VAL A 358 6.87 9.28 19.02
N LEU A 359 6.63 8.06 19.50
CA LEU A 359 5.74 7.09 18.88
C LEU A 359 4.50 6.90 19.77
N GLY A 360 3.36 7.43 19.32
CA GLY A 360 2.17 7.55 20.15
C GLY A 360 2.45 8.45 21.35
N ASN A 361 2.43 7.86 22.54
CA ASN A 361 2.76 8.54 23.79
C ASN A 361 4.12 8.10 24.36
N LYS A 362 4.93 7.36 23.59
CA LYS A 362 6.20 6.78 24.05
C LYS A 362 7.39 7.52 23.45
N ALA A 363 8.35 7.86 24.31
CA ALA A 363 9.67 8.30 23.90
C ALA A 363 10.47 7.11 23.36
N VAL A 364 10.93 7.20 22.11
CA VAL A 364 11.70 6.15 21.43
C VAL A 364 13.00 6.71 20.85
N ASN A 365 13.96 5.84 20.52
CA ASN A 365 15.23 6.27 19.95
C ASN A 365 15.16 6.55 18.44
N ARG A 366 14.12 6.05 17.78
CA ARG A 366 13.89 6.20 16.34
C ARG A 366 12.46 5.79 15.96
N ILE A 367 12.05 6.18 14.76
CA ILE A 367 10.83 5.67 14.12
C ILE A 367 11.18 5.20 12.70
N SER A 368 10.86 3.94 12.39
CA SER A 368 11.09 3.34 11.08
C SER A 368 9.97 3.68 10.07
N ALA A 369 10.13 3.29 8.80
CA ALA A 369 9.07 3.43 7.80
C ALA A 369 7.82 2.58 8.11
N TYR A 370 7.92 1.59 9.00
CA TYR A 370 6.78 0.82 9.51
C TYR A 370 5.99 1.53 10.61
N LEU A 371 6.42 2.76 10.97
CA LEU A 371 5.92 3.52 12.13
C LEU A 371 6.04 2.72 13.43
N ASP A 372 7.19 2.06 13.59
CA ASP A 372 7.59 1.36 14.80
C ASP A 372 8.99 1.82 15.25
N ASP A 373 9.46 1.35 16.40
CA ASP A 373 10.76 1.67 16.99
C ASP A 373 11.84 0.62 16.68
N SER A 374 11.65 -0.22 15.66
CA SER A 374 12.58 -1.30 15.32
C SER A 374 14.00 -0.80 15.05
N GLU A 375 15.00 -1.41 15.70
CA GLU A 375 16.42 -1.12 15.46
C GLU A 375 16.90 -1.65 14.10
N ALA A 376 16.44 -2.85 13.73
CA ALA A 376 16.82 -3.47 12.47
C ALA A 376 16.20 -2.68 11.28
N THR A 377 17.06 -2.24 10.37
CA THR A 377 16.67 -1.45 9.18
C THR A 377 16.58 -2.32 7.94
N GLY A 378 15.63 -1.99 7.07
CA GLY A 378 15.50 -2.59 5.74
C GLY A 378 14.22 -3.39 5.57
N THR A 379 13.89 -3.63 4.31
CA THR A 379 12.81 -4.51 3.89
C THR A 379 13.38 -5.92 3.72
N PRO A 380 12.65 -6.98 4.10
CA PRO A 380 13.10 -8.34 3.85
C PRO A 380 13.04 -8.69 2.36
N TYR A 381 13.94 -9.55 1.91
CA TYR A 381 14.02 -9.99 0.52
C TYR A 381 13.23 -11.28 0.32
N PRO A 382 12.58 -11.46 -0.85
CA PRO A 382 12.10 -12.77 -1.25
C PRO A 382 13.26 -13.76 -1.31
N LEU A 383 13.03 -14.97 -0.79
CA LEU A 383 14.04 -16.03 -0.72
C LEU A 383 13.71 -17.11 -1.74
N LEU A 384 14.71 -17.55 -2.51
CA LEU A 384 14.59 -18.62 -3.49
C LEU A 384 14.12 -19.92 -2.85
N GLN A 385 14.51 -20.19 -1.60
CA GLN A 385 14.02 -21.34 -0.85
C GLN A 385 12.49 -21.36 -0.67
N ASN A 386 11.80 -20.23 -0.84
CA ASN A 386 10.36 -20.12 -0.66
C ASN A 386 9.57 -20.07 -1.97
N ALA A 387 10.26 -19.92 -3.10
CA ALA A 387 9.64 -19.80 -4.42
C ALA A 387 8.73 -21.01 -4.71
N ASP A 388 7.57 -20.73 -5.33
CA ASP A 388 6.59 -21.72 -5.78
C ASP A 388 6.05 -22.64 -4.66
N LYS A 389 6.03 -22.17 -3.41
CA LYS A 389 5.52 -22.93 -2.25
C LYS A 389 4.25 -22.37 -1.61
N SER A 390 3.84 -21.15 -1.96
CA SER A 390 2.64 -20.50 -1.42
C SER A 390 1.92 -19.70 -2.50
N PHE A 391 0.62 -19.93 -2.63
CA PHE A 391 -0.20 -19.42 -3.71
C PHE A 391 -1.49 -18.80 -3.20
N GLN A 392 -1.99 -17.81 -3.93
CA GLN A 392 -3.35 -17.33 -3.75
C GLN A 392 -4.33 -18.27 -4.48
N GLY A 393 -5.49 -18.56 -3.88
CA GLY A 393 -6.58 -19.28 -4.54
C GLY A 393 -7.13 -18.57 -5.80
N SER A 394 -8.07 -19.23 -6.48
CA SER A 394 -8.61 -18.81 -7.77
C SER A 394 -9.54 -17.60 -7.66
N ILE A 395 -9.45 -16.69 -8.63
CA ILE A 395 -10.33 -15.51 -8.73
C ILE A 395 -11.48 -15.85 -9.69
N VAL A 396 -12.60 -16.31 -9.14
CA VAL A 396 -13.76 -16.77 -9.92
C VAL A 396 -14.46 -15.63 -10.66
N LEU A 397 -14.66 -14.48 -10.00
CA LEU A 397 -15.32 -13.28 -10.52
C LEU A 397 -16.65 -13.57 -11.26
N GLY A 398 -17.71 -13.80 -10.47
CA GLY A 398 -19.08 -13.99 -10.96
C GLY A 398 -19.87 -14.93 -10.05
N LYS A 399 -20.97 -14.45 -9.46
CA LYS A 399 -21.78 -15.27 -8.53
C LYS A 399 -22.39 -16.50 -9.20
N GLY A 400 -22.65 -16.45 -10.51
CA GLY A 400 -23.21 -17.57 -11.27
C GLY A 400 -22.32 -18.82 -11.38
N PHE A 401 -21.06 -18.76 -10.96
CA PHE A 401 -20.23 -19.96 -10.83
C PHE A 401 -20.45 -20.70 -9.51
N VAL A 402 -20.95 -20.01 -8.48
CA VAL A 402 -21.05 -20.53 -7.11
C VAL A 402 -22.44 -21.09 -6.89
N LEU A 403 -22.50 -22.29 -6.32
CA LEU A 403 -23.72 -23.04 -6.09
C LEU A 403 -23.84 -23.41 -4.61
N GLU A 404 -25.07 -23.52 -4.14
CA GLU A 404 -25.37 -24.18 -2.88
C GLU A 404 -25.14 -25.70 -3.01
N PRO A 405 -24.75 -26.42 -1.94
CA PRO A 405 -24.46 -27.85 -2.02
C PRO A 405 -25.60 -28.68 -2.65
N HIS A 406 -26.85 -28.37 -2.30
CA HIS A 406 -28.01 -29.10 -2.83
C HIS A 406 -28.25 -28.84 -4.33
N GLU A 407 -27.85 -27.68 -4.87
CA GLU A 407 -27.93 -27.39 -6.30
C GLU A 407 -26.88 -28.19 -7.08
N ALA A 408 -25.65 -28.25 -6.57
CA ALA A 408 -24.59 -29.06 -7.15
C ALA A 408 -24.95 -30.55 -7.16
N MET A 409 -25.51 -31.07 -6.07
CA MET A 409 -25.95 -32.47 -6.01
C MET A 409 -27.06 -32.77 -7.02
N LYS A 410 -28.07 -31.88 -7.17
CA LYS A 410 -29.11 -32.03 -8.20
C LYS A 410 -28.54 -32.06 -9.62
N LEU A 411 -27.51 -31.27 -9.92
CA LEU A 411 -26.84 -31.28 -11.23
C LEU A 411 -26.08 -32.60 -11.46
N ILE A 412 -25.45 -33.16 -10.43
CA ILE A 412 -24.75 -34.46 -10.51
C ILE A 412 -25.76 -35.61 -10.67
N GLU A 413 -26.89 -35.57 -9.96
CA GLU A 413 -27.98 -36.54 -10.11
C GLU A 413 -28.59 -36.50 -11.51
N LYS A 414 -28.78 -35.29 -12.06
CA LYS A 414 -29.30 -35.09 -13.42
C LYS A 414 -28.34 -35.64 -14.48
N ASN A 415 -27.05 -35.41 -14.32
CA ASN A 415 -26.01 -35.93 -15.20
C ASN A 415 -24.73 -36.18 -14.40
N PRO A 416 -24.36 -37.46 -14.16
CA PRO A 416 -23.18 -37.82 -13.36
C PRO A 416 -21.87 -37.22 -13.85
N LYS A 417 -21.77 -36.92 -15.16
CA LYS A 417 -20.60 -36.27 -15.77
C LYS A 417 -20.35 -34.87 -15.21
N ASN A 418 -21.39 -34.16 -14.73
CA ASN A 418 -21.24 -32.82 -14.13
C ASN A 418 -20.28 -32.83 -12.92
N LYS A 419 -20.02 -33.99 -12.29
CA LYS A 419 -19.00 -34.14 -11.25
C LYS A 419 -17.59 -33.75 -11.70
N ASP A 420 -17.29 -33.83 -13.01
CA ASP A 420 -15.97 -33.46 -13.56
C ASP A 420 -15.71 -31.95 -13.52
N VAL A 421 -16.78 -31.14 -13.39
CA VAL A 421 -16.72 -29.66 -13.37
C VAL A 421 -17.29 -29.05 -12.08
N LEU A 422 -17.78 -29.87 -11.15
CA LEU A 422 -18.36 -29.43 -9.88
C LEU A 422 -17.45 -29.80 -8.72
N PHE A 423 -16.98 -28.78 -7.99
CA PHE A 423 -16.05 -28.96 -6.87
C PHE A 423 -16.54 -28.23 -5.63
N PRO A 424 -16.29 -28.75 -4.41
CA PRO A 424 -16.44 -27.98 -3.20
C PRO A 424 -15.57 -26.71 -3.27
N TYR A 425 -16.11 -25.60 -2.78
CA TYR A 425 -15.49 -24.28 -2.89
C TYR A 425 -15.19 -23.70 -1.51
N LEU A 426 -13.93 -23.77 -1.11
CA LEU A 426 -13.48 -23.40 0.24
C LEU A 426 -13.07 -21.92 0.30
N ASN A 427 -13.70 -21.16 1.18
CA ASN A 427 -13.35 -19.77 1.43
C ASN A 427 -12.76 -19.56 2.85
N GLY A 428 -12.34 -18.32 3.13
CA GLY A 428 -11.74 -17.98 4.43
C GLY A 428 -12.74 -17.96 5.60
N GLU A 429 -14.03 -17.79 5.33
CA GLU A 429 -15.08 -17.86 6.35
C GLU A 429 -15.33 -19.31 6.78
N ASP A 430 -15.39 -20.23 5.83
CA ASP A 430 -15.49 -21.68 6.08
C ASP A 430 -14.36 -22.15 7.00
N LEU A 431 -13.12 -21.79 6.69
CA LEU A 431 -11.93 -22.13 7.47
C LEU A 431 -12.01 -21.63 8.92
N ASN A 432 -12.55 -20.42 9.11
CA ASN A 432 -12.50 -19.70 10.38
C ASN A 432 -13.73 -19.92 11.26
N THR A 433 -14.86 -20.31 10.67
CA THR A 433 -16.16 -20.40 11.35
C THR A 433 -16.60 -21.84 11.55
N ASN A 434 -16.36 -22.73 10.59
CA ASN A 434 -16.83 -24.12 10.68
C ASN A 434 -15.88 -24.94 11.56
N PRO A 435 -16.38 -25.69 12.58
CA PRO A 435 -15.53 -26.48 13.47
C PRO A 435 -14.74 -27.58 12.75
N ASP A 436 -15.31 -28.15 11.69
CA ASP A 436 -14.68 -29.16 10.83
C ASP A 436 -14.03 -28.56 9.57
N GLN A 437 -14.16 -27.23 9.40
CA GLN A 437 -13.57 -26.46 8.30
C GLN A 437 -14.07 -26.93 6.93
N SER A 438 -15.27 -27.52 6.89
CA SER A 438 -15.92 -27.97 5.65
C SER A 438 -16.34 -26.77 4.78
N PRO A 439 -16.27 -26.88 3.44
CA PRO A 439 -16.79 -25.84 2.55
C PRO A 439 -18.32 -25.73 2.66
N SER A 440 -18.84 -24.52 2.73
CA SER A 440 -20.29 -24.29 2.70
C SER A 440 -20.88 -24.24 1.28
N ARG A 441 -20.05 -24.28 0.24
CA ARG A 441 -20.43 -24.00 -1.15
C ARG A 441 -19.76 -24.93 -2.15
N TRP A 442 -20.30 -24.94 -3.36
CA TRP A 442 -19.70 -25.57 -4.54
C TRP A 442 -19.44 -24.54 -5.63
N VAL A 443 -18.60 -24.89 -6.60
CA VAL A 443 -18.29 -24.04 -7.74
C VAL A 443 -18.19 -24.85 -9.02
N ILE A 444 -18.64 -24.25 -10.13
CA ILE A 444 -18.46 -24.74 -11.49
C ILE A 444 -17.05 -24.34 -11.95
N ASN A 445 -16.21 -25.29 -12.31
CA ASN A 445 -14.86 -25.09 -12.81
C ASN A 445 -14.67 -25.79 -14.17
N PHE A 446 -14.59 -25.00 -15.24
CA PHE A 446 -14.31 -25.49 -16.59
C PHE A 446 -12.81 -25.55 -16.93
N PHE A 447 -11.93 -25.31 -15.95
CA PHE A 447 -10.48 -25.27 -16.15
C PHE A 447 -10.09 -24.23 -17.23
N ASP A 448 -9.22 -24.57 -18.16
CA ASP A 448 -8.88 -23.75 -19.32
C ASP A 448 -9.55 -24.25 -20.61
N TRP A 449 -10.63 -25.03 -20.48
CA TRP A 449 -11.26 -25.68 -21.61
C TRP A 449 -11.95 -24.68 -22.58
N PRO A 450 -11.94 -24.98 -23.89
CA PRO A 450 -12.66 -24.18 -24.88
C PRO A 450 -14.16 -24.12 -24.60
N GLU A 451 -14.81 -23.01 -24.98
CA GLU A 451 -16.25 -22.80 -24.79
C GLU A 451 -17.09 -23.94 -25.37
N GLU A 452 -16.77 -24.37 -26.59
CA GLU A 452 -17.50 -25.42 -27.31
C GLU A 452 -17.51 -26.75 -26.55
N LYS A 453 -16.36 -27.13 -25.98
CA LYS A 453 -16.25 -28.33 -25.13
C LYS A 453 -17.17 -28.21 -23.93
N CYS A 454 -17.13 -27.07 -23.23
CA CYS A 454 -17.93 -26.84 -22.03
C CYS A 454 -19.42 -26.88 -22.33
N ARG A 455 -19.85 -26.23 -23.41
CA ARG A 455 -21.24 -26.18 -23.88
C ARG A 455 -21.76 -27.56 -24.30
N LYS A 456 -20.96 -28.35 -25.02
CA LYS A 456 -21.36 -29.65 -25.56
C LYS A 456 -21.36 -30.74 -24.49
N GLU A 457 -20.34 -30.76 -23.63
CA GLU A 457 -20.15 -31.86 -22.67
C GLU A 457 -20.80 -31.62 -21.31
N TYR A 458 -21.04 -30.36 -20.91
CA TYR A 458 -21.59 -29.97 -19.61
C TYR A 458 -22.72 -28.93 -19.75
N PRO A 459 -23.77 -29.21 -20.56
CA PRO A 459 -24.79 -28.22 -20.91
C PRO A 459 -25.53 -27.64 -19.68
N ASP A 460 -25.76 -28.46 -18.64
CA ASP A 460 -26.46 -28.02 -17.43
C ASP A 460 -25.67 -26.97 -16.64
N CYS A 461 -24.37 -27.20 -16.45
CA CYS A 461 -23.50 -26.27 -15.74
C CYS A 461 -23.22 -25.03 -16.61
N PHE A 462 -23.07 -25.22 -17.92
CA PHE A 462 -22.77 -24.15 -18.85
C PHE A 462 -23.92 -23.15 -18.97
N ASP A 463 -25.18 -23.61 -19.02
CA ASP A 463 -26.36 -22.73 -19.05
C ASP A 463 -26.40 -21.77 -17.86
N ILE A 464 -26.07 -22.23 -16.66
CA ILE A 464 -26.04 -21.40 -15.45
C ILE A 464 -25.03 -20.26 -15.64
N VAL A 465 -23.81 -20.58 -16.08
CA VAL A 465 -22.76 -19.59 -16.30
C VAL A 465 -23.14 -18.64 -17.45
N GLU A 466 -23.74 -19.14 -18.53
CA GLU A 466 -24.20 -18.32 -19.66
C GLU A 466 -25.29 -17.33 -19.25
N ARG A 467 -26.27 -17.77 -18.46
CA ARG A 467 -27.39 -16.94 -18.03
C ARG A 467 -27.01 -15.93 -16.94
N LEU A 468 -26.12 -16.30 -16.02
CA LEU A 468 -25.83 -15.50 -14.83
C LEU A 468 -24.51 -14.72 -14.90
N VAL A 469 -23.49 -15.22 -15.59
CA VAL A 469 -22.15 -14.59 -15.63
C VAL A 469 -21.97 -13.75 -16.88
N LYS A 470 -22.32 -14.27 -18.06
CA LYS A 470 -22.11 -13.57 -19.35
C LYS A 470 -22.73 -12.16 -19.36
N PRO A 471 -23.99 -11.92 -18.94
CA PRO A 471 -24.59 -10.59 -19.02
C PRO A 471 -23.96 -9.61 -18.03
N ASP A 472 -23.53 -10.08 -16.85
CA ASP A 472 -22.81 -9.24 -15.88
C ASP A 472 -21.44 -8.83 -16.44
N ARG A 473 -20.70 -9.79 -17.01
CA ARG A 473 -19.36 -9.52 -17.49
C ARG A 473 -19.33 -8.60 -18.71
N LEU A 474 -20.31 -8.73 -19.62
CA LEU A 474 -20.40 -7.88 -20.81
C LEU A 474 -20.85 -6.45 -20.50
N ARG A 475 -21.63 -6.24 -19.44
CA ARG A 475 -22.11 -4.90 -19.04
C ARG A 475 -21.10 -4.09 -18.25
N ASN A 476 -20.20 -4.75 -17.53
CA ASN A 476 -19.25 -4.11 -16.63
C ASN A 476 -17.87 -3.86 -17.28
N THR A 477 -17.12 -2.93 -16.71
CA THR A 477 -15.74 -2.60 -17.12
C THR A 477 -14.70 -3.59 -16.56
N TYR A 478 -14.98 -4.89 -16.66
CA TYR A 478 -14.02 -5.91 -16.27
C TYR A 478 -12.88 -6.06 -17.29
N SER A 479 -11.86 -6.85 -16.91
CA SER A 479 -10.72 -7.14 -17.77
C SER A 479 -11.16 -7.73 -19.11
N THR A 480 -10.34 -7.54 -20.14
CA THR A 480 -10.58 -8.17 -21.45
C THR A 480 -10.71 -9.69 -21.33
N ASN A 481 -9.91 -10.31 -20.46
CA ASN A 481 -9.97 -11.76 -20.23
C ASN A 481 -11.32 -12.19 -19.65
N ALA A 482 -11.84 -11.50 -18.61
CA ALA A 482 -13.18 -11.76 -18.08
C ALA A 482 -14.27 -11.63 -19.14
N ARG A 483 -14.18 -10.63 -20.04
CA ARG A 483 -15.21 -10.36 -21.05
C ARG A 483 -15.18 -11.36 -22.21
N GLU A 484 -13.99 -11.63 -22.75
CA GLU A 484 -13.82 -12.53 -23.90
C GLU A 484 -13.94 -14.01 -23.51
N LYS A 485 -13.49 -14.37 -22.29
CA LYS A 485 -13.57 -15.72 -21.73
C LYS A 485 -14.53 -15.76 -20.54
N TRP A 486 -15.75 -15.28 -20.77
CA TRP A 486 -16.77 -15.11 -19.73
C TRP A 486 -17.13 -16.41 -19.00
N TRP A 487 -16.94 -17.57 -19.64
CA TRP A 487 -17.21 -18.89 -19.04
C TRP A 487 -16.06 -19.39 -18.14
N LEU A 488 -14.91 -18.72 -18.12
CA LEU A 488 -13.75 -19.09 -17.30
C LEU A 488 -13.62 -18.17 -16.09
N TYR A 489 -12.85 -18.60 -15.09
CA TYR A 489 -12.46 -17.72 -13.98
C TYR A 489 -11.57 -16.58 -14.48
N GLU A 490 -11.61 -15.44 -13.79
CA GLU A 490 -10.72 -14.31 -14.09
C GLU A 490 -9.24 -14.69 -13.92
N ARG A 491 -8.92 -15.47 -12.88
CA ARG A 491 -7.61 -16.11 -12.70
C ARG A 491 -7.80 -17.57 -12.31
N LEU A 492 -7.43 -18.46 -13.23
CA LEU A 492 -7.49 -19.91 -13.04
C LEU A 492 -6.51 -20.42 -11.98
N ARG A 493 -5.35 -19.76 -11.84
CA ARG A 493 -4.24 -20.19 -10.96
C ARG A 493 -3.66 -21.55 -11.38
N GLN A 494 -3.27 -21.68 -12.65
CA GLN A 494 -2.66 -22.91 -13.17
C GLN A 494 -1.40 -23.29 -12.37
N GLU A 495 -0.63 -22.31 -11.91
CA GLU A 495 0.54 -22.50 -11.06
C GLU A 495 0.20 -23.25 -9.77
N LEU A 496 -0.92 -22.90 -9.12
CA LEU A 496 -1.40 -23.57 -7.92
C LEU A 496 -1.86 -24.99 -8.26
N SER A 497 -2.69 -25.14 -9.30
CA SER A 497 -3.24 -26.45 -9.70
C SER A 497 -2.13 -27.46 -9.99
N VAL A 498 -1.09 -27.06 -10.72
CA VAL A 498 0.07 -27.91 -11.02
C VAL A 498 0.82 -28.28 -9.74
N ALA A 499 1.03 -27.31 -8.84
CA ALA A 499 1.80 -27.52 -7.62
C ALA A 499 1.11 -28.48 -6.62
N ILE A 500 -0.23 -28.50 -6.58
CA ILE A 500 -0.98 -29.33 -5.61
C ILE A 500 -1.52 -30.63 -6.21
N ALA A 501 -1.54 -30.79 -7.55
CA ALA A 501 -2.01 -32.00 -8.21
C ALA A 501 -1.39 -33.31 -7.69
N PRO A 502 -0.08 -33.40 -7.36
CA PRO A 502 0.50 -34.62 -6.83
C PRO A 502 0.28 -34.84 -5.32
N LEU A 503 -0.46 -33.96 -4.65
CA LEU A 503 -0.61 -33.95 -3.19
C LEU A 503 -2.04 -34.33 -2.78
N ASP A 504 -2.18 -35.14 -1.72
CA ASP A 504 -3.49 -35.44 -1.14
C ASP A 504 -4.04 -34.30 -0.27
N ARG A 505 -3.13 -33.60 0.42
CA ARG A 505 -3.42 -32.52 1.35
C ARG A 505 -2.41 -31.39 1.25
N VAL A 506 -2.84 -30.22 1.65
CA VAL A 506 -2.05 -28.98 1.67
C VAL A 506 -2.36 -28.20 2.93
N LEU A 507 -1.41 -27.35 3.36
CA LEU A 507 -1.66 -26.42 4.44
C LEU A 507 -2.23 -25.11 3.89
N VAL A 508 -3.34 -24.63 4.45
CA VAL A 508 -4.07 -23.45 4.01
C VAL A 508 -4.32 -22.47 5.14
N VAL A 509 -4.47 -21.20 4.81
CA VAL A 509 -4.85 -20.14 5.75
C VAL A 509 -5.81 -19.14 5.09
N ALA A 510 -6.75 -18.61 5.86
CA ALA A 510 -7.54 -17.48 5.41
C ALA A 510 -6.64 -16.25 5.21
N ARG A 511 -6.66 -15.67 4.01
CA ARG A 511 -5.87 -14.49 3.67
C ARG A 511 -6.23 -13.31 4.54
N VAL A 512 -7.52 -13.12 4.82
CA VAL A 512 -8.03 -12.04 5.67
C VAL A 512 -8.57 -12.66 6.95
N GLY A 513 -7.97 -12.36 8.10
CA GLY A 513 -8.39 -12.94 9.37
C GLY A 513 -7.77 -12.28 10.60
N LYS A 514 -8.45 -12.44 11.73
CA LYS A 514 -7.98 -11.97 13.05
C LYS A 514 -6.76 -12.77 13.53
N TYR A 515 -6.71 -14.07 13.26
CA TYR A 515 -5.58 -14.94 13.59
C TYR A 515 -5.15 -15.69 12.32
N GLN A 516 -3.84 -15.86 12.12
CA GLN A 516 -3.33 -16.53 10.92
C GLN A 516 -3.13 -18.00 11.25
N SER A 517 -4.21 -18.77 11.20
CA SER A 517 -4.22 -20.15 11.71
C SER A 517 -4.18 -21.13 10.54
N PHE A 518 -3.01 -21.74 10.35
CA PHE A 518 -2.77 -22.68 9.25
C PHE A 518 -3.31 -24.07 9.61
N VAL A 519 -4.05 -24.68 8.67
CA VAL A 519 -4.72 -25.97 8.82
C VAL A 519 -4.56 -26.83 7.57
N PHE A 520 -4.64 -28.15 7.70
CA PHE A 520 -4.63 -29.04 6.54
C PHE A 520 -6.00 -29.03 5.84
N SER A 521 -5.97 -29.03 4.50
CA SER A 521 -7.14 -29.28 3.65
C SER A 521 -6.78 -30.27 2.55
N LYS A 522 -7.73 -31.12 2.16
CA LYS A 522 -7.59 -31.97 0.96
C LYS A 522 -7.54 -31.12 -0.32
N CYS A 523 -6.80 -31.59 -1.32
CA CYS A 523 -6.62 -30.91 -2.62
C CYS A 523 -7.80 -31.04 -3.58
N ASN A 524 -8.81 -31.84 -3.25
CA ASN A 524 -9.97 -32.15 -4.09
C ASN A 524 -11.04 -31.03 -4.15
N LYS A 525 -10.62 -29.76 -4.07
CA LYS A 525 -11.49 -28.58 -3.94
C LYS A 525 -10.92 -27.41 -4.72
N VAL A 526 -11.76 -26.43 -5.00
CA VAL A 526 -11.31 -25.11 -5.46
C VAL A 526 -11.15 -24.21 -4.25
N PHE A 527 -10.02 -23.51 -4.16
CA PHE A 527 -9.74 -22.54 -3.09
C PHE A 527 -10.08 -21.12 -3.55
N HIS A 528 -10.87 -20.40 -2.77
CA HIS A 528 -11.21 -19.00 -3.03
C HIS A 528 -9.97 -18.11 -3.02
N GLU A 529 -9.97 -17.02 -3.77
CA GLU A 529 -8.89 -16.01 -3.81
C GLU A 529 -8.49 -15.37 -2.45
N LYS A 530 -9.25 -15.65 -1.38
CA LYS A 530 -9.01 -15.20 0.00
C LYS A 530 -8.54 -16.36 0.88
N VAL A 531 -8.11 -17.45 0.28
CA VAL A 531 -7.40 -18.56 0.90
C VAL A 531 -6.01 -18.60 0.29
N VAL A 532 -4.99 -18.65 1.14
CA VAL A 532 -3.61 -18.90 0.74
C VAL A 532 -3.35 -20.40 0.91
N VAL A 533 -2.78 -21.01 -0.12
CA VAL A 533 -2.54 -22.45 -0.23
C VAL A 533 -1.04 -22.69 -0.36
N THR A 534 -0.50 -23.54 0.50
CA THR A 534 0.92 -23.95 0.44
C THR A 534 1.06 -25.38 -0.06
N VAL A 535 2.27 -25.76 -0.48
CA VAL A 535 2.57 -27.15 -0.91
C VAL A 535 3.05 -28.04 0.24
N PHE A 536 2.84 -27.61 1.49
CA PHE A 536 3.34 -28.32 2.66
C PHE A 536 2.36 -29.40 3.15
N THR A 537 2.89 -30.61 3.32
CA THR A 537 2.14 -31.81 3.74
C THR A 537 2.57 -32.35 5.10
N ASP A 538 3.72 -31.91 5.63
CA ASP A 538 4.31 -32.35 6.89
C ASP A 538 3.88 -31.48 8.08
N ASN A 539 3.71 -32.10 9.25
CA ASN A 539 3.35 -31.44 10.50
C ASN A 539 4.40 -30.43 10.99
N LYS A 540 5.67 -30.50 10.58
CA LYS A 540 6.68 -29.51 10.97
C LYS A 540 6.31 -28.09 10.55
N PHE A 541 5.63 -27.95 9.41
CA PHE A 541 5.16 -26.66 8.92
C PHE A 541 3.96 -26.15 9.72
N VAL A 542 3.19 -27.02 10.38
CA VAL A 542 2.19 -26.59 11.37
C VAL A 542 2.89 -25.88 12.51
N SER A 543 3.96 -26.46 13.06
CA SER A 543 4.74 -25.86 14.16
C SER A 543 5.26 -24.49 13.77
N VAL A 544 5.93 -24.40 12.62
CA VAL A 544 6.52 -23.12 12.17
C VAL A 544 5.44 -22.09 11.86
N LEU A 545 4.44 -22.42 11.04
CA LEU A 545 3.48 -21.43 10.54
C LEU A 545 2.39 -21.04 11.55
N ASN A 546 2.18 -21.80 12.62
CA ASN A 546 1.27 -21.41 13.71
C ASN A 546 2.01 -20.83 14.94
N SER A 547 3.34 -20.88 14.99
CA SER A 547 4.15 -20.28 16.06
C SER A 547 4.06 -18.76 16.12
N ASP A 548 4.28 -18.19 17.31
CA ASP A 548 4.42 -16.74 17.49
C ASP A 548 5.56 -16.17 16.63
N VAL A 549 6.60 -16.96 16.33
CA VAL A 549 7.72 -16.57 15.44
C VAL A 549 7.21 -16.17 14.06
N HIS A 550 6.36 -17.00 13.44
CA HIS A 550 5.78 -16.69 12.14
C HIS A 550 4.67 -15.63 12.23
N GLN A 551 3.85 -15.66 13.29
CA GLN A 551 2.80 -14.65 13.50
C GLN A 551 3.38 -13.24 13.57
N LEU A 552 4.52 -13.06 14.25
CA LEU A 552 5.22 -11.78 14.33
C LEU A 552 5.68 -11.29 12.96
N TRP A 553 6.27 -12.18 12.16
CA TRP A 553 6.71 -11.86 10.80
C TRP A 553 5.51 -11.47 9.93
N ALA A 554 4.46 -12.29 9.94
CA ALA A 554 3.23 -12.04 9.20
C ALA A 554 2.59 -10.70 9.58
N ARG A 555 2.51 -10.40 10.88
CA ARG A 555 1.96 -9.14 11.40
C ARG A 555 2.81 -7.91 11.03
N LYS A 556 4.13 -8.06 10.96
CA LYS A 556 5.03 -6.96 10.62
C LYS A 556 5.01 -6.62 9.14
N TYR A 557 5.01 -7.63 8.27
CA TYR A 557 5.25 -7.44 6.84
C TYR A 557 3.99 -7.57 5.97
N SER A 558 2.89 -8.13 6.48
CA SER A 558 1.61 -8.12 5.76
C SER A 558 0.82 -6.84 6.01
N SER A 559 -0.08 -6.52 5.07
CA SER A 559 -1.04 -5.42 5.23
C SER A 559 -2.19 -5.78 6.19
N THR A 560 -2.97 -4.78 6.60
CA THR A 560 -4.16 -4.96 7.46
C THR A 560 -5.44 -4.47 6.79
N LEU A 561 -6.61 -5.00 7.18
CA LEU A 561 -7.93 -4.58 6.66
C LEU A 561 -8.83 -4.08 7.80
N GLY A 562 -9.48 -2.92 7.61
CA GLY A 562 -10.50 -2.42 8.55
C GLY A 562 -9.95 -2.05 9.94
N GLY A 563 -8.64 -1.89 10.05
CA GLY A 563 -7.89 -1.55 11.26
C GLY A 563 -6.75 -2.54 11.54
N MET A 564 -6.03 -2.38 12.66
CA MET A 564 -4.83 -3.19 12.94
C MET A 564 -5.11 -4.63 13.42
N SER A 565 -6.36 -4.98 13.71
CA SER A 565 -6.73 -6.29 14.26
C SER A 565 -6.77 -7.42 13.22
N THR A 566 -7.05 -7.12 11.95
CA THR A 566 -7.21 -8.13 10.89
C THR A 566 -6.05 -8.06 9.90
N VAL A 567 -5.28 -9.14 9.80
CA VAL A 567 -4.19 -9.24 8.80
C VAL A 567 -4.77 -9.65 7.47
N ASN A 568 -4.23 -9.05 6.41
CA ASN A 568 -4.33 -9.51 5.05
C ASN A 568 -3.01 -10.20 4.66
N TYR A 569 -2.88 -11.47 5.06
CA TYR A 569 -1.69 -12.31 4.88
C TYR A 569 -1.22 -12.28 3.43
N SER A 570 0.06 -12.00 3.22
CA SER A 570 0.64 -11.81 1.89
C SER A 570 1.60 -12.97 1.56
N PRO A 571 1.32 -13.78 0.52
CA PRO A 571 2.31 -14.72 0.01
C PRO A 571 3.63 -14.03 -0.33
N SER A 572 3.59 -12.91 -1.07
CA SER A 572 4.78 -12.20 -1.51
C SER A 572 5.54 -11.49 -0.38
N ASP A 573 4.81 -10.78 0.48
CA ASP A 573 5.48 -9.85 1.43
C ASP A 573 5.83 -10.54 2.75
N CYS A 574 5.13 -11.64 3.08
CA CYS A 574 5.34 -12.41 4.30
C CYS A 574 5.92 -13.79 4.03
N PHE A 575 5.26 -14.64 3.25
CA PHE A 575 5.70 -16.03 3.11
C PHE A 575 7.01 -16.13 2.32
N ASP A 576 7.08 -15.50 1.15
CA ASP A 576 8.25 -15.56 0.28
C ASP A 576 9.48 -14.94 0.94
N THR A 577 9.28 -14.04 1.90
CA THR A 577 10.34 -13.40 2.68
C THR A 577 10.65 -14.11 4.00
N PHE A 578 9.84 -15.07 4.45
CA PHE A 578 10.04 -15.71 5.75
C PHE A 578 11.27 -16.61 5.73
N PRO A 579 12.28 -16.38 6.59
CA PRO A 579 13.52 -17.15 6.58
C PRO A 579 13.36 -18.48 7.31
N PHE A 580 12.77 -19.49 6.66
CA PHE A 580 12.67 -20.83 7.26
C PHE A 580 14.03 -21.36 7.71
N SER A 581 14.06 -22.01 8.88
CA SER A 581 15.27 -22.66 9.39
C SER A 581 15.78 -23.71 8.40
N GLN A 582 17.10 -23.73 8.20
CA GLN A 582 17.81 -24.70 7.39
C GLN A 582 18.32 -25.90 8.23
N ASN A 583 18.01 -25.93 9.53
CA ASN A 583 18.45 -26.98 10.44
C ASN A 583 17.48 -28.18 10.41
N SER A 584 17.80 -29.18 9.59
CA SER A 584 17.00 -30.41 9.49
C SER A 584 17.05 -31.30 10.74
N ALA A 585 18.01 -31.10 11.66
CA ALA A 585 18.12 -31.94 12.86
C ALA A 585 16.92 -31.80 13.81
N ALA A 586 16.19 -30.68 13.73
CA ALA A 586 14.99 -30.42 14.53
C ALA A 586 13.68 -30.81 13.82
N ASP A 587 13.74 -31.35 12.59
CA ASP A 587 12.54 -31.64 11.79
C ASP A 587 11.60 -32.64 12.50
N THR A 588 12.16 -33.70 13.10
CA THR A 588 11.36 -34.71 13.81
C THR A 588 10.63 -34.12 15.02
N ASP A 589 11.31 -33.33 15.84
CA ASP A 589 10.71 -32.67 17.00
C ASP A 589 9.62 -31.68 16.59
N LEU A 590 9.87 -30.92 15.51
CA LEU A 590 8.88 -30.02 14.91
C LEU A 590 7.66 -30.77 14.39
N SER A 591 7.84 -31.90 13.70
CA SER A 591 6.71 -32.71 13.19
C SER A 591 5.87 -33.27 14.32
N GLN A 592 6.49 -33.83 15.37
CA GLN A 592 5.77 -34.37 16.53
C GLN A 592 5.00 -33.28 17.29
N THR A 593 5.64 -32.13 17.53
CA THR A 593 5.01 -31.00 18.23
C THR A 593 3.84 -30.43 17.41
N GLY A 594 4.03 -30.33 16.10
CA GLY A 594 3.02 -29.81 15.18
C GLY A 594 1.80 -30.73 15.10
N GLU A 595 2.01 -32.05 15.10
CA GLU A 595 0.94 -33.04 15.14
C GLU A 595 0.13 -32.94 16.43
N LYS A 596 0.81 -32.94 17.59
CA LYS A 596 0.16 -32.81 18.91
C LYS A 596 -0.68 -31.53 18.99
N TYR A 597 -0.10 -30.39 18.63
CA TYR A 597 -0.81 -29.11 18.62
C TYR A 597 -2.00 -29.11 17.66
N HIS A 598 -1.80 -29.59 16.42
CA HIS A 598 -2.83 -29.63 15.41
C HIS A 598 -4.03 -30.47 15.84
N GLU A 599 -3.76 -31.69 16.30
CA GLU A 599 -4.79 -32.66 16.64
C GLU A 599 -5.53 -32.25 17.91
N HIS A 600 -4.83 -31.75 18.94
CA HIS A 600 -5.48 -31.21 20.14
C HIS A 600 -6.41 -30.04 19.78
N ARG A 601 -5.92 -29.07 19.00
CA ARG A 601 -6.73 -27.93 18.53
C ARG A 601 -7.96 -28.40 17.74
N ARG A 602 -7.79 -29.35 16.81
CA ARG A 602 -8.87 -29.89 15.98
C ARG A 602 -9.94 -30.58 16.82
N GLN A 603 -9.53 -31.45 17.75
CA GLN A 603 -10.45 -32.16 18.64
C GLN A 603 -11.19 -31.20 19.56
N LEU A 604 -10.48 -30.20 20.10
CA LEU A 604 -11.06 -29.18 20.95
C LEU A 604 -12.11 -28.34 20.20
N MET A 605 -11.81 -27.94 18.96
CA MET A 605 -12.77 -27.23 18.09
C MET A 605 -14.05 -28.04 17.87
N LEU A 606 -13.92 -29.33 17.57
CA LEU A 606 -15.06 -30.23 17.37
C LEU A 606 -15.87 -30.42 18.66
N LYS A 607 -15.21 -30.61 19.81
CA LYS A 607 -15.85 -30.75 21.12
C LYS A 607 -16.59 -29.47 21.53
N MET A 608 -16.04 -28.30 21.26
CA MET A 608 -16.69 -27.01 21.57
C MET A 608 -17.70 -26.58 20.50
N GLN A 609 -17.69 -27.19 19.31
CA GLN A 609 -18.42 -26.70 18.13
C GLN A 609 -18.08 -25.24 17.81
N LEU A 610 -16.78 -24.90 17.83
CA LEU A 610 -16.25 -23.58 17.53
C LEU A 610 -15.24 -23.64 16.37
N GLY A 611 -15.39 -22.73 15.40
CA GLY A 611 -14.37 -22.48 14.38
C GLY A 611 -13.11 -21.80 14.94
N LEU A 612 -12.05 -21.73 14.12
CA LEU A 612 -10.74 -21.18 14.51
C LEU A 612 -10.85 -19.83 15.23
N THR A 613 -11.57 -18.86 14.67
CA THR A 613 -11.61 -17.50 15.23
C THR A 613 -12.12 -17.49 16.66
N LYS A 614 -13.20 -18.24 16.95
CA LYS A 614 -13.77 -18.30 18.30
C LYS A 614 -12.88 -19.09 19.26
N THR A 615 -12.24 -20.15 18.78
CA THR A 615 -11.26 -20.92 19.58
C THR A 615 -10.06 -20.06 19.98
N TYR A 616 -9.49 -19.28 19.06
CA TYR A 616 -8.38 -18.37 19.37
C TYR A 616 -8.81 -17.16 20.22
N ASN A 617 -10.06 -16.69 20.12
CA ASN A 617 -10.58 -15.71 21.09
C ASN A 617 -10.50 -16.28 22.53
N GLN A 618 -10.82 -17.57 22.73
CA GLN A 618 -10.67 -18.21 24.04
C GLN A 618 -9.20 -18.45 24.41
N LEU A 619 -8.33 -18.79 23.45
CA LEU A 619 -6.87 -18.85 23.68
C LEU A 619 -6.35 -17.54 24.30
N HIS A 620 -6.79 -16.39 23.79
CA HIS A 620 -6.38 -15.07 24.28
C HIS A 620 -7.26 -14.51 25.41
N ASN A 621 -8.24 -15.25 25.91
CA ASN A 621 -9.11 -14.82 27.00
C ASN A 621 -8.39 -14.96 28.37
N LYS A 622 -7.85 -13.84 28.88
CA LYS A 622 -7.14 -13.76 30.18
C LYS A 622 -8.00 -14.16 31.38
N GLN A 623 -9.31 -13.96 31.27
CA GLN A 623 -10.26 -14.19 32.38
C GLN A 623 -10.88 -15.60 32.34
N LEU A 624 -10.47 -16.44 31.38
CA LEU A 624 -10.96 -17.81 31.26
C LEU A 624 -10.53 -18.63 32.48
N ALA A 625 -11.51 -19.11 33.25
CA ALA A 625 -11.31 -19.91 34.45
C ALA A 625 -12.45 -20.92 34.60
N ILE A 626 -12.20 -21.98 35.39
CA ILE A 626 -13.21 -22.96 35.79
C ILE A 626 -14.31 -22.25 36.59
N ILE A 627 -15.57 -22.56 36.29
CA ILE A 627 -16.73 -22.04 37.02
C ILE A 627 -17.43 -23.20 37.71
N ASN A 628 -17.47 -23.14 39.04
CA ASN A 628 -18.18 -24.11 39.88
C ASN A 628 -19.51 -23.51 40.35
N GLY A 629 -20.62 -24.21 40.10
CA GLY A 629 -21.97 -23.79 40.50
C GLY A 629 -22.70 -22.90 39.49
N GLU A 630 -23.95 -22.54 39.80
CA GLU A 630 -24.73 -21.57 39.01
C GLU A 630 -24.48 -20.14 39.50
N LEU A 631 -24.20 -19.23 38.58
CA LEU A 631 -24.02 -17.80 38.83
C LEU A 631 -24.94 -17.01 37.91
N PRO A 632 -25.61 -15.94 38.39
CA PRO A 632 -26.36 -15.04 37.52
C PRO A 632 -25.47 -14.48 36.39
N GLU A 633 -25.99 -14.40 35.17
CA GLU A 633 -25.21 -14.02 33.97
C GLU A 633 -24.46 -12.69 34.16
N LYS A 634 -25.09 -11.68 34.78
CA LYS A 634 -24.47 -10.36 35.03
C LYS A 634 -23.28 -10.45 36.00
N GLU A 635 -23.36 -11.30 37.01
CA GLU A 635 -22.26 -11.48 37.98
C GLU A 635 -21.12 -12.28 37.35
N ALA A 636 -21.45 -13.28 36.52
CA ALA A 636 -20.48 -14.05 35.76
C ALA A 636 -19.73 -13.19 34.74
N GLU A 637 -20.42 -12.28 34.02
CA GLU A 637 -19.77 -11.33 33.10
C GLU A 637 -18.81 -10.40 33.85
N LYS A 638 -19.22 -9.86 35.00
CA LYS A 638 -18.38 -8.97 35.81
C LYS A 638 -17.13 -9.68 36.34
N LYS A 639 -17.24 -10.96 36.71
CA LYS A 639 -16.15 -11.73 37.32
C LYS A 639 -15.22 -12.37 36.29
N TYR A 640 -15.75 -12.95 35.23
CA TYR A 640 -15.00 -13.75 34.25
C TYR A 640 -14.94 -13.14 32.85
N GLY A 641 -15.60 -12.00 32.64
CA GLY A 641 -15.61 -11.31 31.37
C GLY A 641 -16.64 -11.82 30.37
N LYS A 642 -16.91 -10.96 29.40
CA LYS A 642 -17.88 -11.21 28.32
C LYS A 642 -17.52 -12.42 27.46
N GLU A 643 -16.25 -12.59 27.10
CA GLU A 643 -15.84 -13.72 26.25
C GLU A 643 -15.96 -15.09 26.95
N THR A 644 -15.73 -15.15 28.27
CA THR A 644 -15.95 -16.37 29.06
C THR A 644 -17.44 -16.69 29.15
N LEU A 645 -18.28 -15.68 29.41
CA LEU A 645 -19.73 -15.85 29.43
C LEU A 645 -20.27 -16.28 28.06
N ASN A 646 -19.75 -15.73 26.96
CA ASN A 646 -20.12 -16.15 25.61
C ASN A 646 -19.83 -17.63 25.38
N LEU A 647 -18.68 -18.14 25.83
CA LEU A 647 -18.34 -19.56 25.74
C LEU A 647 -19.30 -20.40 26.59
N TRP A 648 -19.53 -20.01 27.84
CA TRP A 648 -20.43 -20.73 28.74
C TRP A 648 -21.84 -20.84 28.17
N ASN A 649 -22.40 -19.74 27.69
CA ASN A 649 -23.72 -19.70 27.08
C ASN A 649 -23.79 -20.50 25.76
N HIS A 650 -22.73 -20.47 24.95
CA HIS A 650 -22.65 -21.27 23.73
C HIS A 650 -22.72 -22.76 24.03
N LEU A 651 -21.91 -23.24 24.99
CA LEU A 651 -21.89 -24.66 25.38
C LEU A 651 -23.19 -25.08 26.07
N LYS A 652 -23.80 -24.23 26.90
CA LYS A 652 -25.08 -24.52 27.56
C LYS A 652 -26.24 -24.67 26.57
N ARG A 653 -26.23 -23.92 25.46
CA ARG A 653 -27.33 -23.88 24.48
C ARG A 653 -27.18 -24.90 23.35
N ARG A 654 -26.00 -25.49 23.17
CA ARG A 654 -25.71 -26.41 22.06
C ARG A 654 -25.67 -27.85 22.53
N GLU A 655 -26.52 -28.67 21.93
CA GLU A 655 -26.41 -30.12 22.03
C GLU A 655 -25.08 -30.62 21.43
N ASN A 656 -24.58 -31.76 21.93
CA ASN A 656 -23.34 -32.40 21.49
C ASN A 656 -22.06 -31.55 21.64
N THR A 657 -21.98 -30.74 22.70
CA THR A 657 -20.76 -30.02 23.08
C THR A 657 -20.17 -30.59 24.37
N CYS A 658 -18.86 -30.38 24.60
CA CYS A 658 -18.24 -30.70 25.88
C CYS A 658 -18.74 -29.76 26.98
N SER A 659 -18.53 -30.15 28.24
CA SER A 659 -18.80 -29.27 29.37
C SER A 659 -17.91 -28.02 29.33
N PHE A 660 -18.35 -26.97 30.03
CA PHE A 660 -17.59 -25.73 30.12
C PHE A 660 -16.20 -25.94 30.74
N ASN A 661 -16.10 -26.76 31.79
CA ASN A 661 -14.81 -27.02 32.44
C ASN A 661 -13.85 -27.82 31.54
N GLU A 662 -14.35 -28.82 30.81
CA GLU A 662 -13.55 -29.52 29.79
C GLU A 662 -13.05 -28.57 28.69
N ALA A 663 -13.88 -27.60 28.29
CA ALA A 663 -13.46 -26.58 27.32
C ALA A 663 -12.35 -25.68 27.89
N VAL A 664 -12.47 -25.24 29.15
CA VAL A 664 -11.45 -24.44 29.85
C VAL A 664 -10.13 -25.20 29.93
N GLU A 665 -10.16 -26.46 30.38
CA GLU A 665 -8.98 -27.33 30.46
C GLU A 665 -8.34 -27.53 29.09
N GLY A 666 -9.16 -27.77 28.05
CA GLY A 666 -8.69 -27.88 26.68
C GLY A 666 -7.98 -26.64 26.17
N ILE A 667 -8.48 -25.44 26.50
CA ILE A 667 -7.83 -24.17 26.13
C ILE A 667 -6.53 -23.95 26.91
N ILE A 668 -6.47 -24.32 28.19
CA ILE A 668 -5.24 -24.25 29.00
C ILE A 668 -4.17 -25.18 28.41
N GLU A 669 -4.55 -26.40 28.04
CA GLU A 669 -3.62 -27.32 27.38
C GLU A 669 -3.19 -26.81 26.00
N LEU A 670 -4.08 -26.16 25.25
CA LEU A 670 -3.72 -25.53 23.98
C LEU A 670 -2.69 -24.40 24.18
N ARG A 671 -2.76 -23.62 25.28
CA ARG A 671 -1.74 -22.61 25.64
C ARG A 671 -0.39 -23.26 25.98
N ARG A 672 -0.41 -24.39 26.70
CA ARG A 672 0.80 -25.16 27.03
C ARG A 672 1.47 -25.71 25.77
N LEU A 673 0.69 -26.29 24.86
CA LEU A 673 1.16 -26.81 23.57
C LEU A 673 1.66 -25.69 22.65
N HIS A 674 1.03 -24.50 22.67
CA HIS A 674 1.51 -23.33 21.91
C HIS A 674 2.90 -22.89 22.39
N LYS A 675 3.12 -22.87 23.71
CA LYS A 675 4.43 -22.59 24.30
C LYS A 675 5.47 -23.64 23.88
N GLU A 676 5.14 -24.93 23.98
CA GLU A 676 6.01 -26.03 23.56
C GLU A 676 6.38 -25.94 22.07
N MET A 677 5.41 -25.54 21.23
CA MET A 677 5.59 -25.28 19.81
C MET A 677 6.59 -24.14 19.57
N ASP A 678 6.42 -22.99 20.22
CA ASP A 678 7.33 -21.86 20.06
C ASP A 678 8.76 -22.18 20.53
N GLU A 679 8.91 -22.87 21.66
CA GLU A 679 10.22 -23.31 22.17
C GLU A 679 10.92 -24.27 21.20
N THR A 680 10.17 -25.20 20.61
CA THR A 680 10.70 -26.14 19.61
C THR A 680 11.10 -25.42 18.32
N VAL A 681 10.32 -24.43 17.89
CA VAL A 681 10.68 -23.57 16.75
C VAL A 681 11.98 -22.81 17.06
N LEU A 682 12.12 -22.18 18.23
CA LEU A 682 13.36 -21.48 18.59
C LEU A 682 14.59 -22.40 18.60
N LYS A 683 14.46 -23.64 19.09
CA LYS A 683 15.52 -24.65 19.02
C LYS A 683 15.90 -24.96 17.58
N ALA A 684 14.92 -25.07 16.67
CA ALA A 684 15.19 -25.28 15.25
C ALA A 684 15.96 -24.11 14.62
N TYR A 685 15.75 -22.87 15.08
CA TYR A 685 16.53 -21.70 14.68
C TYR A 685 17.90 -21.58 15.38
N GLY A 686 18.19 -22.42 16.39
CA GLY A 686 19.40 -22.32 17.20
C GLY A 686 19.38 -21.13 18.18
N TRP A 687 18.19 -20.69 18.61
CA TRP A 687 18.02 -19.56 19.53
C TRP A 687 17.41 -19.96 20.90
N PRO A 688 17.95 -20.99 21.60
CA PRO A 688 17.43 -21.39 22.91
C PRO A 688 17.70 -20.33 24.01
N ASP A 689 18.52 -19.32 23.72
CA ASP A 689 18.90 -18.23 24.61
C ASP A 689 17.80 -17.18 24.79
N ILE A 690 16.82 -17.12 23.89
CA ILE A 690 15.72 -16.15 23.98
C ILE A 690 14.68 -16.68 24.98
N ASN A 691 14.53 -15.98 26.11
CA ASN A 691 13.44 -16.25 27.05
C ASN A 691 12.10 -15.74 26.50
N LEU A 692 11.25 -16.67 26.05
CA LEU A 692 9.94 -16.35 25.49
C LEU A 692 8.97 -15.75 26.51
N ALA A 693 9.05 -16.19 27.78
CA ALA A 693 8.22 -15.74 28.89
C ALA A 693 6.72 -15.59 28.52
N HIS A 694 6.08 -16.61 27.96
CA HIS A 694 4.65 -16.55 27.57
C HIS A 694 3.74 -16.12 28.71
N ASP A 695 2.92 -15.10 28.44
CA ASP A 695 1.87 -14.61 29.32
C ASP A 695 0.88 -13.75 28.51
N PHE A 696 -0.06 -13.09 29.18
CA PHE A 696 -0.95 -12.10 28.61
C PHE A 696 -0.27 -10.74 28.55
N TYR A 697 0.25 -10.39 27.37
CA TYR A 697 0.87 -9.11 27.11
C TYR A 697 -0.03 -8.17 26.33
N GLU A 698 0.15 -6.87 26.56
CA GLU A 698 -0.34 -5.86 25.64
C GLU A 698 0.45 -5.89 24.32
N VAL A 699 -0.29 -5.77 23.25
CA VAL A 699 0.20 -5.71 21.88
C VAL A 699 -0.18 -4.32 21.36
N ASP A 700 0.73 -3.37 21.54
CA ASP A 700 0.48 -1.92 21.36
C ASP A 700 -0.04 -1.53 19.98
N TYR A 701 0.25 -2.34 18.97
CA TYR A 701 -0.23 -2.15 17.61
C TYR A 701 -1.64 -2.72 17.39
N LEU A 702 -2.32 -3.25 18.40
CA LEU A 702 -3.72 -3.67 18.31
C LEU A 702 -4.65 -2.61 18.92
N PRO A 703 -5.92 -2.55 18.47
CA PRO A 703 -6.93 -1.69 19.08
C PRO A 703 -7.05 -1.96 20.58
N GLU A 704 -7.36 -0.91 21.36
CA GLU A 704 -7.40 -0.97 22.83
C GLU A 704 -8.34 -2.05 23.37
N ASN A 705 -9.46 -2.29 22.71
CA ASN A 705 -10.42 -3.33 23.08
C ASN A 705 -9.98 -4.77 22.73
N ASP A 706 -8.82 -4.96 22.07
CA ASP A 706 -8.34 -6.25 21.57
C ASP A 706 -6.81 -6.43 21.74
N ARG A 707 -6.18 -5.59 22.58
CA ARG A 707 -4.70 -5.52 22.70
C ARG A 707 -4.07 -6.57 23.59
N ILE A 708 -4.82 -7.22 24.46
CA ILE A 708 -4.28 -8.24 25.36
C ILE A 708 -4.29 -9.60 24.65
N ARG A 709 -3.12 -10.21 24.51
CA ARG A 709 -2.93 -11.53 23.88
C ARG A 709 -2.11 -12.42 24.78
N TYR A 710 -2.52 -13.69 24.92
CA TYR A 710 -1.59 -14.75 25.30
C TYR A 710 -0.54 -14.89 24.18
N THR A 711 0.71 -14.53 24.44
CA THR A 711 1.82 -14.50 23.47
C THR A 711 3.16 -14.37 24.23
N ILE A 712 4.26 -14.31 23.50
CA ILE A 712 5.61 -14.09 24.04
C ILE A 712 5.88 -12.62 24.44
N SER A 713 6.85 -12.43 25.33
CA SER A 713 7.20 -11.11 25.90
C SER A 713 7.57 -10.05 24.85
N PRO A 714 7.31 -8.75 25.09
CA PRO A 714 7.76 -7.67 24.21
C PRO A 714 9.26 -7.74 23.86
N GLU A 715 10.09 -8.18 24.80
CA GLU A 715 11.53 -8.37 24.65
C GLU A 715 11.83 -9.49 23.63
N ALA A 716 11.20 -10.66 23.81
CA ALA A 716 11.35 -11.79 22.89
C ALA A 716 10.86 -11.44 21.48
N ARG A 717 9.73 -10.74 21.36
CA ARG A 717 9.19 -10.29 20.06
C ARG A 717 10.17 -9.43 19.29
N ARG A 718 10.80 -8.46 19.96
CA ARG A 718 11.81 -7.57 19.36
C ARG A 718 13.03 -8.35 18.90
N GLU A 719 13.56 -9.23 19.76
CA GLU A 719 14.76 -9.99 19.45
C GLU A 719 14.54 -11.01 18.32
N ILE A 720 13.41 -11.73 18.32
CA ILE A 720 13.06 -12.68 17.25
C ILE A 720 12.93 -11.96 15.90
N LEU A 721 12.20 -10.84 15.84
CA LEU A 721 12.06 -10.07 14.60
C LEU A 721 13.40 -9.55 14.09
N LYS A 722 14.28 -9.12 14.99
CA LYS A 722 15.65 -8.68 14.65
C LYS A 722 16.47 -9.82 14.05
N ARG A 723 16.48 -11.00 14.68
CA ARG A 723 17.23 -12.17 14.19
C ARG A 723 16.64 -12.74 12.90
N LEU A 724 15.32 -12.78 12.76
CA LEU A 724 14.67 -13.19 11.50
C LEU A 724 15.06 -12.26 10.36
N LEU A 725 15.00 -10.94 10.53
CA LEU A 725 15.37 -10.02 9.45
C LEU A 725 16.83 -10.18 9.05
N LYS A 726 17.73 -10.32 10.03
CA LYS A 726 19.14 -10.60 9.76
C LYS A 726 19.32 -11.92 9.00
N LEU A 727 18.65 -12.99 9.43
CA LEU A 727 18.71 -14.29 8.77
C LEU A 727 18.16 -14.24 7.34
N ASN A 728 17.08 -13.49 7.10
CA ASN A 728 16.55 -13.25 5.75
C ASN A 728 17.62 -12.63 4.84
N HIS A 729 18.30 -11.58 5.29
CA HIS A 729 19.37 -10.93 4.52
C HIS A 729 20.54 -11.89 4.25
N GLU A 730 20.98 -12.64 5.27
CA GLU A 730 22.05 -13.63 5.12
C GLU A 730 21.70 -14.76 4.13
N ILE A 731 20.47 -15.27 4.15
CA ILE A 731 20.02 -16.30 3.21
C ILE A 731 19.97 -15.72 1.80
N HIS A 732 19.39 -14.53 1.64
CA HIS A 732 19.30 -13.85 0.34
C HIS A 732 20.70 -13.63 -0.28
N GLU A 733 21.66 -13.12 0.49
CA GLU A 733 23.03 -12.92 0.05
C GLU A 733 23.68 -14.24 -0.42
N LYS A 734 23.49 -15.33 0.33
CA LYS A 734 23.98 -16.67 -0.05
C LYS A 734 23.33 -17.15 -1.36
N GLU A 735 22.03 -16.99 -1.52
CA GLU A 735 21.28 -17.37 -2.72
C GLU A 735 21.72 -16.58 -3.96
N VAL A 736 21.96 -15.27 -3.82
CA VAL A 736 22.47 -14.41 -4.88
C VAL A 736 23.89 -14.82 -5.28
N ALA A 737 24.78 -15.04 -4.30
CA ALA A 737 26.16 -15.48 -4.56
C ALA A 737 26.21 -16.84 -5.28
N GLN A 738 25.38 -17.80 -4.87
CA GLN A 738 25.26 -19.10 -5.52
C GLN A 738 24.73 -18.96 -6.96
N SER A 739 23.72 -18.12 -7.18
CA SER A 739 23.16 -17.87 -8.51
C SER A 739 24.17 -17.25 -9.47
N GLN A 740 25.00 -16.31 -9.00
CA GLN A 740 26.07 -15.69 -9.79
C GLN A 740 27.21 -16.67 -10.12
N SER A 741 27.62 -17.52 -9.17
CA SER A 741 28.56 -18.63 -9.39
C SER A 741 28.04 -19.66 -10.40
N THR A 742 26.74 -19.94 -10.38
CA THR A 742 26.11 -20.88 -11.33
C THR A 742 26.02 -20.28 -12.73
N GLN A 743 25.80 -18.96 -12.85
CA GLN A 743 25.86 -18.25 -14.14
C GLN A 743 27.29 -18.16 -14.69
N SER A 744 28.32 -17.98 -13.85
CA SER A 744 29.72 -17.98 -14.29
C SER A 744 30.19 -19.38 -14.75
N LYS A 745 29.78 -20.45 -14.05
CA LYS A 745 30.00 -21.85 -14.47
C LYS A 745 29.20 -22.23 -15.72
N LYS A 746 27.98 -21.68 -15.91
CA LYS A 746 27.22 -21.86 -17.17
C LYS A 746 27.85 -21.11 -18.35
N LYS A 747 28.51 -19.96 -18.13
CA LYS A 747 29.29 -19.26 -19.17
C LYS A 747 30.56 -20.04 -19.58
N SER A 748 31.27 -20.67 -18.63
CA SER A 748 32.42 -21.53 -18.96
C SER A 748 32.01 -22.87 -19.60
N ALA A 749 30.84 -23.42 -19.24
CA ALA A 749 30.28 -24.61 -19.87
C ALA A 749 29.68 -24.35 -21.28
N LYS A 750 29.09 -23.17 -21.54
CA LYS A 750 28.62 -22.76 -22.89
C LYS A 750 29.75 -22.57 -23.88
N SER A 751 30.95 -22.17 -23.43
CA SER A 751 32.16 -22.15 -24.27
C SER A 751 32.55 -23.55 -24.76
N LYS A 752 32.24 -24.61 -24.01
CA LYS A 752 32.53 -26.01 -24.39
C LYS A 752 31.37 -26.75 -25.08
N LYS A 753 30.14 -26.21 -25.07
CA LYS A 753 28.92 -26.86 -25.62
C LYS A 753 28.36 -26.26 -26.91
N ASN A 754 29.07 -25.35 -27.58
CA ASN A 754 28.71 -24.86 -28.93
C ASN A 754 29.00 -25.89 -30.06
N LYS A 755 28.90 -27.18 -29.77
CA LYS A 755 28.76 -28.25 -30.77
C LYS A 755 27.65 -29.18 -30.29
N ILE A 756 26.67 -29.37 -31.17
CA ILE A 756 25.55 -30.32 -31.14
C ILE A 756 24.20 -29.67 -30.80
N SER A 757 23.29 -29.81 -31.77
CA SER A 757 22.03 -29.11 -32.00
C SER A 757 20.85 -29.63 -31.19
N SER A 758 19.86 -28.75 -31.09
CA SER A 758 18.52 -28.89 -30.53
C SER A 758 17.62 -29.92 -31.23
N ASN A 759 16.81 -30.66 -30.46
CA ASN A 759 15.36 -30.72 -30.68
C ASN A 759 14.56 -31.45 -29.57
N GLN A 760 13.35 -30.92 -29.34
CA GLN A 760 12.12 -31.52 -28.79
C GLN A 760 11.96 -31.76 -27.27
N ILE A 761 10.90 -31.16 -26.71
CA ILE A 761 10.17 -31.63 -25.52
C ILE A 761 8.65 -31.42 -25.80
N PRO A 762 7.78 -32.43 -25.59
CA PRO A 762 6.33 -32.31 -25.75
C PRO A 762 5.61 -31.85 -24.47
N LEU A 763 4.46 -31.21 -24.68
CA LEU A 763 3.48 -30.74 -23.69
C LEU A 763 2.56 -31.88 -23.24
N PHE A 764 2.21 -31.91 -21.94
CA PHE A 764 0.98 -32.50 -21.40
C PHE A 764 0.30 -31.48 -20.51
#